data_AF-A0A964I529-F1
#
_entry.id   AF-A0A964I529-F1
#
_cell.length_a   1.000
_cell.length_b   1.000
_cell.length_c   1.000
_cell.angle_alpha   90.00
_cell.angle_beta   90.00
_cell.angle_gamma   90.00
#
_symmetry.space_group_name_H-M   'P 1'
#
loop_
_entity.id
_entity.type
_entity.pdbx_description
1 polymer ?
#
loop_
_entity_poly.entity_id
_entity_poly.type
_entity_poly.pdbx_seq_one_letter_code
_entity_poly.pdbx_strand_id
1 'polypeptide(L)'
;MSRLFMAVLVVYGVWHPQAAGIPDATTPVPGFFDLPVTGGTATYKALGLTPDERGVALAVLARELHGQGTDRGEVARLLASALGKPGAAAPEQPPGSQPITIAAPLTADHWREVLELRGRAELFPALLANRPALLVCAATLSADVSLRRLLDRDRALLRWLVRTAPGAFVAASRGLQIEGDRIAVPGGTPAEPIWEAIVAEKVTRPAEFIRALLSRDSGRLAWLYGAVATMSADRVAAVFGPGPVAAQIEQTRAMLDAFRTGDEHWKIEEHPFMRSVADSWMVTTQVALTNGQVSAPNWQWLWDAVFDRSELSRREAASVRRSPDSPVTLTWLAARIAASPPRERRERFETVRFAQLVFGKAADADATEVLIALAGYRRYHALLVTLDRLDIRAPRTYVRAIDAARRLDDRPNREHKVGLIALQGALALVERARVSRAIGSVTAEQLVLSLADAVDRDAPFMPAVAQWLTTSFSDALPALVRPDRWTAKTAYESKFLQAMAGPGVEADLPIVEWEGLQYRLDLGAAEHQRILEIRAQLESPGLDAALASGQAQAIADALMAMVYAPALGDPAGPALLGADIFNRHDFGLNAPAASRRPGLAWSLPRDQVGDGLPWRIEGALLGLDLGLARLSLRRLADNEMPVEPTINLNDQLTIARTIMAMNARDLRDADRDRIVQALARGRRRVADAATDLTALSALAAEVRLSASNRESLPWLAARSPQSIPAMFALRDLLWLGKPELSQAELDRWGVYAEGLSGRLVTAMPRPAPWEDFGGRPDGGVMGTQAPDLILRLIEETARLTLPARLVPSLLTLAAQDYWHDVAARFPDDWPAMTRQALALSAARVEDYVAALAGNGPLRSQ
;
A
#
# COMPACT_ATOMS: atom_id res chain seq x y z
N MET A 1 6.90 36.79 -22.59
CA MET A 1 6.56 38.09 -21.94
C MET A 1 6.53 38.05 -20.40
N SER A 2 6.53 36.89 -19.73
CA SER A 2 6.37 36.80 -18.25
C SER A 2 7.57 37.24 -17.40
N ARG A 3 8.80 37.16 -17.92
CA ARG A 3 10.02 37.55 -17.16
C ARG A 3 10.25 39.06 -17.07
N LEU A 4 9.77 39.84 -18.04
CA LEU A 4 9.90 41.29 -18.01
C LEU A 4 8.94 41.93 -16.99
N PHE A 5 7.77 41.32 -16.79
CA PHE A 5 6.76 41.83 -15.85
C PHE A 5 7.18 41.66 -14.38
N MET A 6 7.89 40.57 -14.07
CA MET A 6 8.48 40.36 -12.73
C MET A 6 9.63 41.33 -12.44
N ALA A 7 10.45 41.66 -13.43
CA ALA A 7 11.55 42.62 -13.26
C ALA A 7 11.04 44.05 -13.00
N VAL A 8 9.93 44.45 -13.65
CA VAL A 8 9.33 45.78 -13.46
C VAL A 8 8.71 45.95 -12.07
N LEU A 9 8.14 44.89 -11.48
CA LEU A 9 7.56 44.94 -10.12
C LEU A 9 8.62 45.11 -9.01
N VAL A 10 9.84 44.59 -9.22
CA VAL A 10 10.97 44.74 -8.27
C VAL A 10 11.61 46.13 -8.36
N VAL A 11 11.67 46.72 -9.56
CA VAL A 11 12.32 48.03 -9.78
C VAL A 11 11.45 49.21 -9.30
N TYR A 12 10.13 49.06 -9.27
CA TYR A 12 9.19 50.11 -8.84
C TYR A 12 8.70 50.01 -7.38
N GLY A 13 9.28 49.13 -6.55
CA GLY A 13 9.05 49.15 -5.09
C GLY A 13 7.68 48.67 -4.60
N VAL A 14 6.93 47.92 -5.41
CA VAL A 14 5.58 47.41 -5.04
C VAL A 14 5.64 46.01 -4.40
N TRP A 15 6.79 45.33 -4.44
CA TRP A 15 7.02 44.06 -3.75
C TRP A 15 8.43 44.01 -3.15
N HIS A 16 8.52 44.03 -1.82
CA HIS A 16 9.71 43.61 -1.10
C HIS A 16 9.50 42.16 -0.64
N PRO A 17 10.26 41.17 -1.15
CA PRO A 17 10.43 39.94 -0.40
C PRO A 17 11.14 40.36 0.89
N GLN A 18 10.38 40.38 1.98
CA GLN A 18 10.93 40.57 3.30
C GLN A 18 11.98 39.47 3.48
N ALA A 19 13.25 39.85 3.54
CA ALA A 19 14.32 38.91 3.81
C ALA A 19 13.96 38.21 5.12
N ALA A 20 13.64 36.92 5.04
CA ALA A 20 13.49 36.09 6.22
C ALA A 20 14.75 36.31 7.06
N GLY A 21 14.59 36.85 8.27
CA GLY A 21 15.71 37.13 9.15
C GLY A 21 16.60 35.89 9.25
N ILE A 22 17.92 36.10 9.19
CA ILE A 22 18.89 35.04 9.42
C ILE A 22 18.49 34.37 10.74
N PRO A 23 18.21 33.05 10.76
CA PRO A 23 17.79 32.37 11.98
C PRO A 23 18.84 32.61 13.06
N ASP A 24 18.43 33.23 14.17
CA ASP A 24 19.33 33.53 15.27
C ASP A 24 19.72 32.23 15.97
N ALA A 25 20.89 31.71 15.61
CA ALA A 25 21.51 30.50 16.16
C ALA A 25 21.58 30.48 17.69
N THR A 26 21.39 31.62 18.38
CA THR A 26 21.48 31.72 19.84
C THR A 26 20.14 31.57 20.57
N THR A 27 19.01 31.72 19.87
CA THR A 27 17.67 31.58 20.50
C THR A 27 17.42 30.13 20.94
N PRO A 28 17.20 29.84 22.23
CA PRO A 28 16.91 28.50 22.72
C PRO A 28 15.55 28.00 22.21
N VAL A 29 15.49 26.75 21.74
CA VAL A 29 14.23 26.09 21.39
C VAL A 29 13.84 25.15 22.54
N PRO A 30 12.75 25.40 23.27
CA PRO A 30 12.39 24.59 24.43
C PRO A 30 12.30 23.09 24.12
N GLY A 31 13.01 22.28 24.91
CA GLY A 31 13.03 20.82 24.77
C GLY A 31 13.93 20.27 23.68
N PHE A 32 14.66 21.14 22.95
CA PHE A 32 15.63 20.74 21.93
C PHE A 32 16.95 21.49 22.11
N PHE A 33 18.03 20.87 21.64
CA PHE A 33 19.31 21.54 21.44
C PHE A 33 19.85 21.25 20.04
N ASP A 34 20.73 22.13 19.56
CA ASP A 34 21.40 21.97 18.28
C ASP A 34 22.56 20.99 18.45
N LEU A 35 22.39 19.76 17.94
CA LEU A 35 23.44 18.75 17.93
C LEU A 35 24.33 18.97 16.69
N PRO A 36 25.62 19.32 16.84
CA PRO A 36 26.52 19.43 15.72
C PRO A 36 26.80 18.06 15.10
N VAL A 37 26.72 17.97 13.77
CA VAL A 37 27.11 16.76 13.03
C VAL A 37 28.62 16.77 12.84
N THR A 38 29.30 15.76 13.39
CA THR A 38 30.74 15.55 13.21
C THR A 38 31.11 15.49 11.73
N GLY A 39 32.11 16.27 11.31
CA GLY A 39 32.51 16.40 9.90
C GLY A 39 31.59 17.29 9.04
N GLY A 40 30.52 17.85 9.61
CA GLY A 40 29.66 18.85 8.97
C GLY A 40 28.77 18.30 7.85
N THR A 41 28.51 19.15 6.86
CA THR A 41 27.60 18.85 5.73
C THR A 41 28.05 17.64 4.90
N ALA A 42 29.36 17.38 4.80
CA ALA A 42 29.88 16.22 4.10
C ALA A 42 29.40 14.91 4.73
N THR A 43 29.55 14.75 6.05
CA THR A 43 29.05 13.58 6.78
C THR A 43 27.54 13.46 6.71
N TYR A 44 26.83 14.59 6.84
CA TYR A 44 25.37 14.61 6.77
C TYR A 44 24.86 14.03 5.44
N LYS A 45 25.46 14.44 4.32
CA LYS A 45 25.14 13.90 2.98
C LYS A 45 25.59 12.45 2.80
N ALA A 46 26.75 12.08 3.36
CA ALA A 46 27.25 10.71 3.30
C ALA A 46 26.34 9.71 4.03
N LEU A 47 25.63 10.16 5.07
CA LEU A 47 24.57 9.42 5.77
C LEU A 47 23.23 9.40 5.01
N GLY A 48 23.19 9.86 3.75
CA GLY A 48 21.95 9.87 2.95
C GLY A 48 20.86 10.83 3.48
N LEU A 49 21.23 11.82 4.31
CA LEU A 49 20.29 12.80 4.85
C LEU A 49 20.19 14.03 3.97
N THR A 50 18.99 14.59 3.89
CA THR A 50 18.64 15.76 3.08
C THR A 50 18.41 17.00 3.95
N PRO A 51 18.61 18.24 3.44
CA PRO A 51 18.48 19.45 4.26
C PRO A 51 17.11 19.62 4.95
N ASP A 52 16.05 19.04 4.41
CA ASP A 52 14.70 19.00 4.97
C ASP A 52 14.56 18.05 6.18
N GLU A 53 15.46 17.09 6.34
CA GLU A 53 15.41 16.09 7.42
C GLU A 53 16.12 16.52 8.70
N ARG A 54 16.65 17.75 8.80
CA ARG A 54 17.42 18.22 9.98
C ARG A 54 16.65 18.11 11.30
N GLY A 55 15.32 18.27 11.28
CA GLY A 55 14.45 18.14 12.45
C GLY A 55 14.20 16.70 12.89
N VAL A 56 14.41 15.73 12.00
CA VAL A 56 14.07 14.31 12.20
C VAL A 56 15.23 13.35 11.97
N ALA A 57 16.44 13.88 11.72
CA ALA A 57 17.62 13.12 11.33
C ALA A 57 17.93 11.94 12.27
N LEU A 58 17.87 12.13 13.58
CA LEU A 58 18.14 11.04 14.54
C LEU A 58 17.05 9.95 14.50
N ALA A 59 15.79 10.29 14.20
CA ALA A 59 14.72 9.30 14.05
C ALA A 59 14.89 8.47 12.78
N VAL A 60 15.29 9.11 11.68
CA VAL A 60 15.63 8.46 10.41
C VAL A 60 16.85 7.54 10.58
N LEU A 61 17.93 8.04 11.18
CA LEU A 61 19.15 7.26 11.45
C LEU A 61 18.88 6.08 12.39
N ALA A 62 18.04 6.26 13.42
CA ALA A 62 17.66 5.15 14.29
C ALA A 62 16.94 4.03 13.52
N ARG A 63 16.08 4.41 12.56
CA ARG A 63 15.37 3.43 11.72
C ARG A 63 16.28 2.79 10.67
N GLU A 64 17.19 3.54 10.08
CA GLU A 64 18.21 3.01 9.16
C GLU A 64 19.11 2.00 9.87
N LEU A 65 19.73 2.39 10.98
CA LEU A 65 20.73 1.58 11.70
C LEU A 65 20.12 0.37 12.44
N HIS A 66 18.85 0.44 12.83
CA HIS A 66 18.20 -0.58 13.67
C HIS A 66 16.87 -1.11 13.10
N GLY A 67 16.58 -0.81 11.83
CA GLY A 67 15.45 -1.31 11.06
C GLY A 67 15.68 -2.71 10.49
N GLN A 68 14.76 -3.13 9.62
CA GLN A 68 14.83 -4.41 8.90
C GLN A 68 15.59 -4.26 7.59
N GLY A 69 16.24 -5.34 7.13
CA GLY A 69 16.92 -5.37 5.83
C GLY A 69 18.24 -4.59 5.76
N THR A 70 18.65 -3.93 6.85
CA THR A 70 19.90 -3.17 6.86
C THR A 70 21.13 -4.09 6.80
N ASP A 71 21.99 -3.91 5.80
CA ASP A 71 23.30 -4.56 5.77
C ASP A 71 24.16 -4.02 6.91
N ARG A 72 24.40 -4.86 7.93
CA ARG A 72 25.23 -4.50 9.09
C ARG A 72 26.66 -4.14 8.70
N GLY A 73 27.17 -4.67 7.58
CA GLY A 73 28.48 -4.33 7.03
C GLY A 73 28.52 -2.95 6.39
N GLU A 74 27.43 -2.52 5.74
CA GLU A 74 27.25 -1.16 5.23
C GLU A 74 27.03 -0.16 6.37
N VAL A 75 26.22 -0.50 7.37
CA VAL A 75 26.06 0.28 8.61
C VAL A 75 27.40 0.47 9.32
N ALA A 76 28.19 -0.59 9.46
CA ALA A 76 29.52 -0.50 10.05
C ALA A 76 30.46 0.39 9.22
N ARG A 77 30.34 0.39 7.88
CA ARG A 77 31.08 1.29 6.99
C ARG A 77 30.60 2.74 7.10
N LEU A 78 29.30 2.99 7.13
CA LEU A 78 28.68 4.31 7.35
C LEU A 78 29.12 4.89 8.69
N LEU A 79 29.00 4.10 9.76
CA LEU A 79 29.52 4.46 11.08
C LEU A 79 31.03 4.67 11.03
N ALA A 80 31.84 3.78 10.45
CA ALA A 80 33.28 3.98 10.35
C ALA A 80 33.66 5.25 9.56
N SER A 81 32.90 5.59 8.51
CA SER A 81 33.09 6.79 7.70
C SER A 81 32.69 8.07 8.44
N ALA A 82 31.65 8.03 9.28
CA ALA A 82 31.15 9.16 10.06
C ALA A 82 31.92 9.36 11.39
N LEU A 83 32.42 8.28 11.99
CA LEU A 83 33.04 8.26 13.32
C LEU A 83 34.58 8.44 13.28
N GLY A 84 35.23 8.13 12.15
CA GLY A 84 36.70 7.99 12.12
C GLY A 84 37.19 6.83 13.02
N LYS A 85 38.52 6.65 13.15
CA LYS A 85 39.07 5.61 14.05
C LYS A 85 38.75 5.94 15.52
N PRO A 86 38.24 4.99 16.33
CA PRO A 86 37.95 5.23 17.74
C PRO A 86 39.22 5.65 18.50
N GLY A 87 39.17 6.80 19.18
CA GLY A 87 40.29 7.36 19.95
C GLY A 87 41.19 8.36 19.17
N ALA A 88 40.93 8.61 17.89
CA ALA A 88 41.61 9.68 17.15
C ALA A 88 41.05 11.07 17.53
N ALA A 89 41.89 12.11 17.41
CA ALA A 89 41.41 13.49 17.38
C ALA A 89 40.36 13.64 16.26
N ALA A 90 39.39 14.54 16.44
CA ALA A 90 38.33 14.80 15.46
C ALA A 90 38.92 14.85 14.04
N PRO A 91 38.39 14.10 13.06
CA PRO A 91 38.88 14.19 11.70
C PRO A 91 38.88 15.66 11.28
N GLU A 92 40.01 16.16 10.76
CA GLU A 92 40.05 17.51 10.20
C GLU A 92 38.88 17.65 9.22
N GLN A 93 38.08 18.71 9.39
CA GLN A 93 36.98 18.99 8.48
C GLN A 93 37.50 18.92 7.05
N PRO A 94 36.89 18.12 6.15
CA PRO A 94 37.31 18.13 4.77
C PRO A 94 37.28 19.57 4.27
N PRO A 95 38.35 20.05 3.59
CA PRO A 95 38.46 21.45 3.20
C PRO A 95 37.19 21.86 2.42
N GLY A 96 36.42 22.80 2.99
CA GLY A 96 35.15 23.29 2.43
C GLY A 96 33.85 22.74 3.05
N SER A 97 33.89 21.81 4.00
CA SER A 97 32.68 21.31 4.68
C SER A 97 32.12 22.33 5.69
N GLN A 98 30.90 22.81 5.46
CA GLN A 98 30.22 23.77 6.34
C GLN A 98 29.65 23.07 7.59
N PRO A 99 29.71 23.71 8.79
CA PRO A 99 29.03 23.22 9.98
C PRO A 99 27.53 23.04 9.76
N ILE A 100 26.98 21.96 10.28
CA ILE A 100 25.54 21.69 10.24
C ILE A 100 25.08 21.13 11.58
N THR A 101 23.88 21.53 12.00
CA THR A 101 23.25 21.05 13.24
C THR A 101 21.91 20.40 12.92
N ILE A 102 21.56 19.41 13.74
CA ILE A 102 20.29 18.69 13.70
C ILE A 102 19.56 18.84 15.05
N ALA A 103 18.25 18.62 15.04
CA ALA A 103 17.47 18.61 16.27
C ALA A 103 17.83 17.39 17.13
N ALA A 104 18.15 17.62 18.39
CA ALA A 104 18.23 16.59 19.41
C ALA A 104 17.38 16.99 20.62
N PRO A 105 16.64 16.06 21.25
CA PRO A 105 15.75 16.39 22.35
C PRO A 105 16.52 16.58 23.65
N LEU A 106 15.89 17.21 24.65
CA LEU A 106 16.47 17.51 25.97
C LEU A 106 17.69 18.44 25.84
N THR A 107 18.80 18.12 26.53
CA THR A 107 20.04 18.90 26.49
C THR A 107 21.25 18.00 26.24
N ALA A 108 22.36 18.60 25.78
CA ALA A 108 23.60 17.87 25.58
C ALA A 108 24.08 17.17 26.87
N ASP A 109 23.92 17.82 28.03
CA ASP A 109 24.35 17.27 29.32
C ASP A 109 23.62 15.97 29.69
N HIS A 110 22.31 15.88 29.38
CA HIS A 110 21.54 14.66 29.60
C HIS A 110 22.16 13.47 28.85
N TRP A 111 22.43 13.65 27.56
CA TRP A 111 22.98 12.58 26.74
C TRP A 111 24.44 12.29 27.05
N ARG A 112 25.23 13.29 27.41
CA ARG A 112 26.62 13.09 27.86
C ARG A 112 26.68 12.30 29.17
N GLU A 113 25.77 12.56 30.11
CA GLU A 113 25.65 11.79 31.35
C GLU A 113 25.23 10.33 31.06
N VAL A 114 24.19 10.14 30.26
CA VAL A 114 23.67 8.81 29.87
C VAL A 114 24.74 7.96 29.18
N LEU A 115 25.56 8.58 28.34
CA LEU A 115 26.64 7.92 27.59
C LEU A 115 27.98 7.91 28.34
N GLU A 116 28.03 8.45 29.56
CA GLU A 116 29.23 8.56 30.39
C GLU A 116 30.42 9.26 29.67
N LEU A 117 30.14 10.25 28.81
CA LEU A 117 31.13 10.93 27.98
C LEU A 117 31.97 11.92 28.78
N ARG A 118 33.30 11.70 28.78
CA ARG A 118 34.28 12.57 29.44
C ARG A 118 35.03 13.47 28.46
N GLY A 119 35.45 14.64 28.93
CA GLY A 119 36.31 15.55 28.18
C GLY A 119 35.71 16.01 26.85
N ARG A 120 36.53 16.02 25.78
CA ARG A 120 36.17 16.54 24.45
C ARG A 120 35.52 15.49 23.52
N ALA A 121 35.07 14.35 24.05
CA ALA A 121 34.37 13.36 23.24
C ALA A 121 33.11 13.97 22.60
N GLU A 122 32.94 13.76 21.30
CA GLU A 122 31.83 14.32 20.52
C GLU A 122 30.54 13.52 20.73
N LEU A 123 29.41 14.22 20.85
CA LEU A 123 28.14 13.61 21.23
C LEU A 123 27.44 12.89 20.08
N PHE A 124 27.44 13.46 18.88
CA PHE A 124 26.84 12.85 17.68
C PHE A 124 27.37 11.43 17.42
N PRO A 125 28.70 11.21 17.28
CA PRO A 125 29.25 9.89 17.04
C PRO A 125 28.96 8.90 18.17
N ALA A 126 29.00 9.37 19.42
CA ALA A 126 28.69 8.54 20.58
C ALA A 126 27.23 8.09 20.65
N LEU A 127 26.28 8.95 20.25
CA LEU A 127 24.87 8.60 20.14
C LEU A 127 24.66 7.51 19.07
N LEU A 128 25.24 7.69 17.88
CA LEU A 128 25.09 6.74 16.77
C LEU A 128 25.67 5.35 17.10
N ALA A 129 26.75 5.31 17.87
CA ALA A 129 27.37 4.06 18.32
C ALA A 129 26.61 3.34 19.45
N ASN A 130 25.69 4.03 20.14
CA ASN A 130 24.94 3.49 21.28
C ASN A 130 23.47 3.27 20.91
N ARG A 131 23.14 2.05 20.48
CA ARG A 131 21.79 1.67 20.05
C ARG A 131 20.69 2.08 21.05
N PRO A 132 20.74 1.71 22.34
CA PRO A 132 19.69 2.10 23.28
C PRO A 132 19.52 3.61 23.43
N ALA A 133 20.62 4.37 23.48
CA ALA A 133 20.55 5.83 23.57
C ALA A 133 19.95 6.45 22.31
N LEU A 134 20.35 5.97 21.12
CA LEU A 134 19.80 6.43 19.84
C LEU A 134 18.30 6.15 19.73
N LEU A 135 17.85 4.96 20.13
CA LEU A 135 16.42 4.60 20.12
C LEU A 135 15.60 5.50 21.06
N VAL A 136 16.07 5.72 22.29
CA VAL A 136 15.38 6.62 23.24
C VAL A 136 15.41 8.06 22.76
N CYS A 137 16.52 8.50 22.14
CA CYS A 137 16.63 9.83 21.55
C CYS A 137 15.62 10.03 20.41
N ALA A 138 15.53 9.09 19.46
CA ALA A 138 14.53 9.09 18.39
C ALA A 138 13.09 9.05 18.91
N ALA A 139 12.81 8.21 19.92
CA ALA A 139 11.50 8.14 20.55
C ALA A 139 11.12 9.44 21.27
N THR A 140 12.09 10.12 21.90
CA THR A 140 11.89 11.40 22.60
C THR A 140 11.70 12.57 21.62
N LEU A 141 12.32 12.53 20.43
CA LEU A 141 12.02 13.46 19.34
C LEU A 141 10.57 13.35 18.89
N SER A 142 9.99 12.15 18.94
CA SER A 142 8.60 11.87 18.56
C SER A 142 7.59 12.05 19.70
N ALA A 143 8.05 12.32 20.92
CA ALA A 143 7.22 12.38 22.12
C ALA A 143 6.54 13.75 22.25
N ASP A 144 5.49 13.86 23.06
CA ASP A 144 4.90 15.16 23.38
C ASP A 144 5.87 16.03 24.22
N VAL A 145 5.71 17.36 24.14
CA VAL A 145 6.46 18.32 24.95
C VAL A 145 6.34 18.04 26.46
N SER A 146 5.20 17.54 26.93
CA SER A 146 4.98 17.19 28.33
C SER A 146 5.90 16.05 28.78
N LEU A 147 6.07 15.02 27.94
CA LEU A 147 6.96 13.89 28.21
C LEU A 147 8.43 14.34 28.18
N ARG A 148 8.80 15.20 27.23
CA ARG A 148 10.15 15.81 27.21
C ARG A 148 10.44 16.57 28.50
N ARG A 149 9.50 17.37 29.01
CA ARG A 149 9.66 18.10 30.28
C ARG A 149 9.80 17.17 31.49
N LEU A 150 9.12 16.02 31.50
CA LEU A 150 9.31 15.01 32.54
C LEU A 150 10.72 14.44 32.49
N LEU A 151 11.19 14.04 31.30
CA LEU A 151 12.53 13.45 31.13
C LEU A 151 13.68 14.42 31.41
N ASP A 152 13.47 15.71 31.14
CA ASP A 152 14.41 16.79 31.49
C ASP A 152 14.57 16.94 33.02
N ARG A 153 13.48 16.71 33.79
CA ARG A 153 13.48 16.81 35.26
C ARG A 153 13.91 15.50 35.93
N ASP A 154 13.51 14.36 35.39
CA ASP A 154 13.76 13.03 35.94
C ASP A 154 14.85 12.28 35.17
N ARG A 155 16.10 12.60 35.49
CA ARG A 155 17.29 11.91 34.93
C ARG A 155 17.35 10.43 35.28
N ALA A 156 16.69 10.00 36.37
CA ALA A 156 16.67 8.59 36.75
C ALA A 156 15.74 7.79 35.82
N LEU A 157 14.61 8.38 35.41
CA LEU A 157 13.73 7.79 34.40
C LEU A 157 14.42 7.71 33.03
N LEU A 158 15.08 8.79 32.58
CA LEU A 158 15.82 8.78 31.31
C LEU A 158 16.87 7.65 31.26
N ARG A 159 17.71 7.54 32.29
CA ARG A 159 18.72 6.46 32.39
C ARG A 159 18.08 5.08 32.43
N TRP A 160 16.93 4.95 33.10
CA TRP A 160 16.21 3.69 33.15
C TRP A 160 15.65 3.29 31.78
N LEU A 161 15.07 4.22 31.02
CA LEU A 161 14.58 3.99 29.66
C LEU A 161 15.69 3.45 28.76
N VAL A 162 16.84 4.14 28.74
CA VAL A 162 18.00 3.76 27.93
C VAL A 162 18.52 2.37 28.31
N ARG A 163 18.49 2.01 29.60
CA ARG A 163 19.02 0.71 30.05
C ARG A 163 18.05 -0.45 29.93
N THR A 164 16.75 -0.19 30.01
CA THR A 164 15.77 -1.25 30.34
C THR A 164 14.72 -1.44 29.25
N ALA A 165 14.25 -0.36 28.64
CA ALA A 165 13.09 -0.42 27.76
C ALA A 165 13.17 0.51 26.53
N PRO A 166 14.32 0.60 25.81
CA PRO A 166 14.44 1.49 24.66
C PRO A 166 13.47 1.14 23.53
N GLY A 167 13.24 -0.16 23.25
CA GLY A 167 12.35 -0.62 22.18
C GLY A 167 10.87 -0.44 22.53
N ALA A 168 10.46 -0.80 23.74
CA ALA A 168 9.10 -0.56 24.21
C ALA A 168 8.77 0.94 24.25
N PHE A 169 9.74 1.78 24.60
CA PHE A 169 9.58 3.23 24.58
C PHE A 169 9.33 3.76 23.16
N VAL A 170 10.04 3.26 22.14
CA VAL A 170 9.77 3.59 20.71
C VAL A 170 8.31 3.27 20.33
N ALA A 171 7.73 2.20 20.87
CA ALA A 171 6.35 1.81 20.56
C ALA A 171 5.30 2.71 21.24
N ALA A 172 5.58 3.25 22.43
CA ALA A 172 4.60 4.01 23.23
C ALA A 172 4.79 5.53 23.23
N SER A 173 5.98 6.06 22.92
CA SER A 173 6.32 7.48 23.15
C SER A 173 5.38 8.46 22.46
N ARG A 174 4.88 8.10 21.27
CA ARG A 174 3.93 8.90 20.48
C ARG A 174 2.58 9.11 21.15
N GLY A 175 2.22 8.26 22.11
CA GLY A 175 0.95 8.30 22.82
C GLY A 175 1.05 8.78 24.27
N LEU A 176 2.27 9.00 24.78
CA LEU A 176 2.50 9.37 26.18
C LEU A 176 2.39 10.88 26.34
N GLN A 177 1.34 11.31 27.03
CA GLN A 177 1.07 12.71 27.35
C GLN A 177 0.85 12.89 28.86
N ILE A 178 1.19 14.07 29.38
CA ILE A 178 1.10 14.40 30.80
C ILE A 178 0.34 15.72 30.92
N GLU A 179 -0.79 15.67 31.62
CA GLU A 179 -1.61 16.84 31.94
C GLU A 179 -1.52 17.12 33.44
N GLY A 180 -0.88 18.23 33.78
CA GLY A 180 -0.53 18.55 35.17
C GLY A 180 0.47 17.52 35.72
N ASP A 181 0.04 16.73 36.69
CA ASP A 181 0.83 15.67 37.33
C ASP A 181 0.23 14.27 37.06
N ARG A 182 -0.49 14.13 35.94
CA ARG A 182 -1.21 12.90 35.57
C ARG A 182 -0.89 12.47 34.15
N ILE A 183 -0.82 11.17 33.90
CA ILE A 183 -0.81 10.61 32.54
C ILE A 183 -2.17 10.86 31.89
N ALA A 184 -2.17 11.56 30.76
CA ALA A 184 -3.35 11.66 29.90
C ALA A 184 -3.45 10.36 29.09
N VAL A 185 -4.36 9.48 29.50
CA VAL A 185 -4.49 8.14 28.91
C VAL A 185 -5.40 8.15 27.67
N PRO A 186 -5.18 7.24 26.70
CA PRO A 186 -6.09 7.06 25.57
C PRO A 186 -7.52 6.74 26.05
N GLY A 187 -8.49 7.49 25.55
CA GLY A 187 -9.89 7.45 26.03
C GLY A 187 -10.23 8.50 27.09
N GLY A 188 -9.26 9.31 27.52
CA GLY A 188 -9.45 10.41 28.47
C GLY A 188 -9.74 9.94 29.90
N THR A 189 -10.20 10.87 30.73
CA THR A 189 -10.49 10.62 32.17
C THR A 189 -11.37 9.38 32.42
N PRO A 190 -12.42 9.09 31.64
CA PRO A 190 -13.23 7.88 31.86
C PRO A 190 -12.45 6.56 31.71
N ALA A 191 -11.34 6.55 30.97
CA ALA A 191 -10.50 5.38 30.75
C ALA A 191 -9.38 5.22 31.79
N GLU A 192 -9.16 6.20 32.68
CA GLU A 192 -8.13 6.10 33.72
C GLU A 192 -8.27 4.82 34.57
N PRO A 193 -9.47 4.45 35.09
CA PRO A 193 -9.60 3.22 35.89
C PRO A 193 -9.25 1.95 35.10
N ILE A 194 -9.47 1.96 33.78
CA ILE A 194 -9.15 0.84 32.89
C ILE A 194 -7.63 0.69 32.80
N TRP A 195 -6.93 1.78 32.48
CA TRP A 195 -5.48 1.77 32.35
C TRP A 195 -4.78 1.52 33.69
N GLU A 196 -5.25 2.11 34.80
CA GLU A 196 -4.71 1.84 36.12
C GLU A 196 -4.83 0.35 36.49
N ALA A 197 -5.92 -0.32 36.11
CA ALA A 197 -6.10 -1.75 36.37
C ALA A 197 -5.17 -2.65 35.52
N ILE A 198 -4.80 -2.20 34.31
CA ILE A 198 -3.98 -2.99 33.36
C ILE A 198 -2.50 -2.70 33.52
N VAL A 199 -2.12 -1.46 33.82
CA VAL A 199 -0.74 -1.07 34.14
C VAL A 199 -0.40 -1.45 35.59
N ALA A 200 -1.41 -1.50 36.46
CA ALA A 200 -1.29 -1.64 37.92
C ALA A 200 -0.45 -0.54 38.58
N GLU A 201 -0.58 0.68 38.09
CA GLU A 201 0.01 1.88 38.68
C GLU A 201 -0.94 3.06 38.47
N LYS A 202 -0.88 4.07 39.35
CA LYS A 202 -1.77 5.23 39.29
C LYS A 202 -1.33 6.21 38.21
N VAL A 203 -2.28 6.80 37.49
CA VAL A 203 -1.97 7.83 36.47
C VAL A 203 -1.34 9.08 37.10
N THR A 204 -1.55 9.30 38.41
CA THR A 204 -0.94 10.38 39.20
C THR A 204 0.52 10.15 39.56
N ARG A 205 1.13 9.05 39.09
CA ARG A 205 2.56 8.75 39.31
C ARG A 205 3.24 8.54 37.96
N PRO A 206 3.42 9.60 37.15
CA PRO A 206 3.80 9.47 35.74
C PRO A 206 5.05 8.62 35.50
N ALA A 207 6.12 8.83 36.27
CA ALA A 207 7.37 8.08 36.11
C ALA A 207 7.21 6.58 36.38
N GLU A 208 6.51 6.21 37.47
CA GLU A 208 6.27 4.80 37.81
C GLU A 208 5.27 4.15 36.85
N PHE A 209 4.26 4.89 36.41
CA PHE A 209 3.31 4.44 35.40
C PHE A 209 4.04 4.10 34.09
N ILE A 210 4.94 4.98 33.63
CA ILE A 210 5.75 4.73 32.43
C ILE A 210 6.65 3.49 32.62
N ARG A 211 7.31 3.35 33.78
CA ARG A 211 8.15 2.16 34.06
C ARG A 211 7.33 0.87 33.98
N ALA A 212 6.16 0.84 34.62
CA ALA A 212 5.26 -0.31 34.62
C ALA A 212 4.71 -0.62 33.22
N LEU A 213 4.26 0.41 32.49
CA LEU A 213 3.75 0.31 31.13
C LEU A 213 4.78 -0.34 30.19
N LEU A 214 6.02 0.13 30.24
CA LEU A 214 7.08 -0.28 29.31
C LEU A 214 7.67 -1.66 29.65
N SER A 215 7.66 -2.06 30.92
CA SER A 215 8.24 -3.34 31.36
C SER A 215 7.29 -4.52 31.24
N ARG A 216 5.97 -4.28 31.23
CA ARG A 216 4.98 -5.36 31.24
C ARG A 216 4.95 -6.12 29.93
N ASP A 217 4.79 -7.43 30.07
CA ASP A 217 4.62 -8.37 28.95
C ASP A 217 5.71 -8.22 27.88
N SER A 218 6.95 -7.93 28.26
CA SER A 218 8.06 -7.66 27.32
C SER A 218 7.76 -6.52 26.33
N GLY A 219 7.08 -5.47 26.80
CA GLY A 219 6.75 -4.27 26.02
C GLY A 219 5.43 -4.36 25.25
N ARG A 220 4.66 -5.46 25.35
CA ARG A 220 3.38 -5.60 24.61
C ARG A 220 2.33 -4.63 25.08
N LEU A 221 2.30 -4.33 26.38
CA LEU A 221 1.38 -3.33 26.91
C LEU A 221 1.71 -1.93 26.39
N ALA A 222 3.01 -1.60 26.26
CA ALA A 222 3.46 -0.37 25.63
C ALA A 222 3.01 -0.27 24.16
N TRP A 223 3.10 -1.38 23.42
CA TRP A 223 2.62 -1.43 22.04
C TRP A 223 1.10 -1.27 21.94
N LEU A 224 0.31 -1.91 22.81
CA LEU A 224 -1.14 -1.70 22.88
C LEU A 224 -1.46 -0.23 23.21
N TYR A 225 -0.81 0.34 24.21
CA TYR A 225 -1.03 1.73 24.61
C TYR A 225 -0.73 2.70 23.46
N GLY A 226 0.43 2.55 22.82
CA GLY A 226 0.81 3.36 21.65
C GLY A 226 -0.15 3.18 20.48
N ALA A 227 -0.61 1.95 20.23
CA ALA A 227 -1.62 1.66 19.19
C ALA A 227 -2.92 2.42 19.47
N VAL A 228 -3.50 2.27 20.66
CA VAL A 228 -4.78 2.92 21.03
C VAL A 228 -4.66 4.43 21.03
N ALA A 229 -3.51 4.99 21.45
CA ALA A 229 -3.28 6.43 21.44
C ALA A 229 -3.33 7.08 20.05
N THR A 230 -3.09 6.31 18.98
CA THR A 230 -3.10 6.81 17.60
C THR A 230 -4.45 6.64 16.89
N MET A 231 -5.41 5.98 17.53
CA MET A 231 -6.73 5.67 16.98
C MET A 231 -7.71 6.86 17.09
N SER A 232 -8.76 6.84 16.28
CA SER A 232 -9.90 7.75 16.46
C SER A 232 -10.69 7.41 17.72
N ALA A 233 -11.42 8.38 18.27
CA ALA A 233 -12.25 8.20 19.47
C ALA A 233 -13.21 6.99 19.37
N ASP A 234 -13.88 6.82 18.23
CA ASP A 234 -14.77 5.68 17.98
C ASP A 234 -14.05 4.32 18.06
N ARG A 235 -12.80 4.26 17.59
CA ARG A 235 -11.99 3.04 17.65
C ARG A 235 -11.50 2.77 19.07
N VAL A 236 -11.10 3.81 19.81
CA VAL A 236 -10.75 3.69 21.23
C VAL A 236 -11.96 3.14 22.02
N ALA A 237 -13.16 3.67 21.78
CA ALA A 237 -14.39 3.16 22.38
C ALA A 237 -14.68 1.70 22.00
N ALA A 238 -14.42 1.31 20.74
CA ALA A 238 -14.58 -0.08 20.28
C ALA A 238 -13.58 -1.05 20.92
N VAL A 239 -12.35 -0.60 21.24
CA VAL A 239 -11.35 -1.40 21.96
C VAL A 239 -11.82 -1.70 23.39
N PHE A 240 -12.28 -0.69 24.12
CA PHE A 240 -12.75 -0.85 25.50
C PHE A 240 -14.10 -1.56 25.58
N GLY A 241 -14.97 -1.33 24.60
CA GLY A 241 -16.31 -1.88 24.54
C GLY A 241 -17.32 -1.14 25.44
N PRO A 242 -18.61 -1.47 25.28
CA PRO A 242 -19.67 -0.90 26.10
C PRO A 242 -19.73 -1.54 27.49
N GLY A 243 -20.44 -0.89 28.42
CA GLY A 243 -20.76 -1.45 29.73
C GLY A 243 -19.96 -0.82 30.88
N PRO A 244 -20.07 -1.40 32.10
CA PRO A 244 -19.39 -0.87 33.27
C PRO A 244 -17.87 -1.07 33.17
N VAL A 245 -17.12 -0.24 33.90
CA VAL A 245 -15.63 -0.24 33.92
C VAL A 245 -15.05 -1.64 34.14
N ALA A 246 -15.65 -2.48 34.98
CA ALA A 246 -15.18 -3.84 35.20
C ALA A 246 -15.22 -4.70 33.92
N ALA A 247 -16.26 -4.59 33.10
CA ALA A 247 -16.36 -5.28 31.82
C ALA A 247 -15.37 -4.72 30.79
N GLN A 248 -15.17 -3.40 30.79
CA GLN A 248 -14.18 -2.75 29.92
C GLN A 248 -12.75 -3.16 30.26
N ILE A 249 -12.43 -3.35 31.55
CA ILE A 249 -11.15 -3.90 32.00
C ILE A 249 -10.93 -5.31 31.43
N GLU A 250 -11.92 -6.20 31.56
CA GLU A 250 -11.82 -7.57 31.02
C GLU A 250 -11.67 -7.59 29.50
N GLN A 251 -12.44 -6.75 28.79
CA GLN A 251 -12.30 -6.63 27.34
C GLN A 251 -10.92 -6.09 26.94
N THR A 252 -10.37 -5.13 27.67
CA THR A 252 -9.04 -4.58 27.36
C THR A 252 -7.93 -5.59 27.68
N ARG A 253 -8.10 -6.43 28.71
CA ARG A 253 -7.21 -7.58 28.98
C ARG A 253 -7.25 -8.58 27.82
N ALA A 254 -8.44 -8.91 27.31
CA ALA A 254 -8.56 -9.77 26.13
C ALA A 254 -7.91 -9.16 24.88
N MET A 255 -7.97 -7.83 24.72
CA MET A 255 -7.25 -7.14 23.64
C MET A 255 -5.72 -7.22 23.84
N LEU A 256 -5.23 -7.04 25.06
CA LEU A 256 -3.81 -7.21 25.37
C LEU A 256 -3.33 -8.62 25.05
N ASP A 257 -4.12 -9.64 25.34
CA ASP A 257 -3.79 -11.03 25.01
C ASP A 257 -3.71 -11.26 23.49
N ALA A 258 -4.52 -10.56 22.68
CA ALA A 258 -4.37 -10.57 21.23
C ALA A 258 -3.03 -9.96 20.78
N PHE A 259 -2.57 -8.88 21.43
CA PHE A 259 -1.26 -8.27 21.16
C PHE A 259 -0.09 -9.17 21.60
N ARG A 260 -0.28 -10.00 22.63
CA ARG A 260 0.72 -10.97 23.10
C ARG A 260 0.83 -12.17 22.16
N THR A 261 -0.31 -12.79 21.84
CA THR A 261 -0.40 -14.01 21.03
C THR A 261 -0.05 -13.76 19.57
N GLY A 262 -0.53 -12.63 19.04
CA GLY A 262 -0.39 -12.26 17.63
C GLY A 262 1.06 -12.06 17.20
N ASP A 263 2.04 -11.95 18.08
CA ASP A 263 3.42 -11.73 17.67
C ASP A 263 4.43 -12.35 18.64
N GLU A 264 4.10 -13.45 19.31
CA GLU A 264 4.87 -14.03 20.43
C GLU A 264 6.40 -14.07 20.23
N HIS A 265 6.87 -14.37 19.02
CA HIS A 265 8.29 -14.47 18.67
C HIS A 265 8.99 -13.12 18.42
N TRP A 266 8.24 -12.04 18.25
CA TRP A 266 8.78 -10.70 18.02
C TRP A 266 9.31 -10.11 19.33
N LYS A 267 10.61 -9.91 19.42
CA LYS A 267 11.23 -9.22 20.55
C LYS A 267 11.34 -7.73 20.28
N ILE A 268 10.45 -6.94 20.91
CA ILE A 268 10.36 -5.49 20.71
C ILE A 268 11.70 -4.80 21.00
N GLU A 269 12.43 -5.23 22.02
CA GLU A 269 13.73 -4.66 22.39
C GLU A 269 14.83 -4.92 21.36
N GLU A 270 14.76 -6.04 20.61
CA GLU A 270 15.74 -6.38 19.56
C GLU A 270 15.34 -5.78 18.21
N HIS A 271 14.04 -5.76 17.88
CA HIS A 271 13.51 -5.32 16.59
C HIS A 271 12.33 -4.33 16.73
N PRO A 272 12.55 -3.12 17.27
CA PRO A 272 11.47 -2.20 17.64
C PRO A 272 10.65 -1.69 16.45
N PHE A 273 11.21 -1.74 15.23
CA PHE A 273 10.55 -1.31 14.00
C PHE A 273 9.94 -2.45 13.18
N MET A 274 10.13 -3.72 13.55
CA MET A 274 9.55 -4.87 12.84
C MET A 274 8.10 -5.10 13.27
N ARG A 275 7.22 -5.46 12.34
CA ARG A 275 5.81 -5.82 12.58
C ARG A 275 5.38 -6.96 11.65
N SER A 276 4.41 -7.77 12.08
CA SER A 276 3.78 -8.78 11.23
C SER A 276 2.77 -8.12 10.26
N VAL A 277 2.62 -8.69 9.06
CA VAL A 277 1.72 -8.17 8.01
C VAL A 277 0.25 -8.14 8.46
N ALA A 278 -0.17 -9.11 9.27
CA ALA A 278 -1.51 -9.20 9.87
C ALA A 278 -1.42 -9.23 11.40
N ASP A 279 -0.80 -8.21 11.97
CA ASP A 279 -0.71 -8.02 13.43
C ASP A 279 -2.01 -7.45 14.03
N SER A 280 -2.09 -7.41 15.36
CA SER A 280 -3.27 -6.92 16.09
C SER A 280 -3.55 -5.43 15.86
N TRP A 281 -2.52 -4.64 15.51
CA TRP A 281 -2.71 -3.26 15.10
C TRP A 281 -3.42 -3.17 13.74
N MET A 282 -3.04 -4.00 12.77
CA MET A 282 -3.67 -4.06 11.46
C MET A 282 -5.14 -4.43 11.58
N VAL A 283 -5.46 -5.46 12.38
CA VAL A 283 -6.87 -5.87 12.60
C VAL A 283 -7.67 -4.74 13.25
N THR A 284 -7.17 -4.15 14.33
CA THR A 284 -7.90 -3.14 15.10
C THR A 284 -8.10 -1.81 14.35
N THR A 285 -7.18 -1.46 13.45
CA THR A 285 -7.25 -0.20 12.69
C THR A 285 -7.91 -0.35 11.33
N GLN A 286 -7.83 -1.51 10.70
CA GLN A 286 -8.33 -1.69 9.33
C GLN A 286 -9.72 -2.34 9.27
N VAL A 287 -10.15 -3.11 10.27
CA VAL A 287 -11.55 -3.60 10.32
C VAL A 287 -12.50 -2.40 10.33
N ALA A 288 -13.53 -2.45 9.47
CA ALA A 288 -14.49 -1.38 9.32
C ALA A 288 -15.45 -1.33 10.51
N LEU A 289 -15.68 -0.13 11.04
CA LEU A 289 -16.65 0.11 12.09
C LEU A 289 -17.81 0.96 11.55
N THR A 290 -19.03 0.64 11.97
CA THR A 290 -20.24 1.44 11.75
C THR A 290 -20.83 1.76 13.11
N ASN A 291 -20.98 3.05 13.43
CA ASN A 291 -21.46 3.52 14.74
C ASN A 291 -20.70 2.90 15.93
N GLY A 292 -19.37 2.79 15.82
CA GLY A 292 -18.51 2.23 16.87
C GLY A 292 -18.53 0.70 17.02
N GLN A 293 -19.30 -0.03 16.20
CA GLN A 293 -19.35 -1.50 16.20
C GLN A 293 -18.75 -2.08 14.93
N VAL A 294 -18.34 -3.36 14.99
CA VAL A 294 -17.85 -4.08 13.81
C VAL A 294 -18.94 -4.10 12.74
N SER A 295 -18.59 -3.64 11.53
CA SER A 295 -19.52 -3.59 10.40
C SER A 295 -19.91 -4.99 9.94
N ALA A 296 -21.14 -5.14 9.42
CA ALA A 296 -21.66 -6.38 8.90
C ALA A 296 -20.77 -6.99 7.79
N PRO A 297 -20.78 -8.32 7.59
CA PRO A 297 -21.47 -9.31 8.42
C PRO A 297 -20.75 -9.49 9.76
N ASN A 298 -21.49 -9.38 10.86
CA ASN A 298 -20.91 -9.34 12.21
C ASN A 298 -21.47 -10.41 13.14
N TRP A 299 -22.26 -11.38 12.66
CA TRP A 299 -22.75 -12.47 13.49
C TRP A 299 -21.61 -13.38 13.96
N GLN A 300 -21.52 -13.63 15.26
CA GLN A 300 -20.44 -14.46 15.81
C GLN A 300 -20.48 -15.91 15.29
N TRP A 301 -21.66 -16.54 15.20
CA TRP A 301 -21.81 -17.90 14.67
C TRP A 301 -21.25 -18.05 13.24
N LEU A 302 -21.35 -17.00 12.43
CA LEU A 302 -20.82 -16.99 11.06
C LEU A 302 -19.30 -17.08 11.10
N TRP A 303 -18.66 -16.22 11.90
CA TRP A 303 -17.21 -16.16 12.00
C TRP A 303 -16.60 -17.39 12.67
N ASP A 304 -17.28 -17.96 13.68
CA ASP A 304 -16.90 -19.27 14.24
C ASP A 304 -16.92 -20.34 13.13
N ALA A 305 -17.98 -20.42 12.33
CA ALA A 305 -18.08 -21.40 11.24
C ALA A 305 -17.05 -21.19 10.11
N VAL A 306 -16.79 -19.93 9.72
CA VAL A 306 -15.80 -19.59 8.67
C VAL A 306 -14.37 -19.86 9.14
N PHE A 307 -14.04 -19.59 10.40
CA PHE A 307 -12.69 -19.80 10.92
C PHE A 307 -12.41 -21.26 11.29
N ASP A 308 -13.43 -22.05 11.63
CA ASP A 308 -13.26 -23.47 11.96
C ASP A 308 -13.20 -24.37 10.71
N ARG A 309 -13.71 -23.91 9.56
CA ARG A 309 -13.85 -24.73 8.35
C ARG A 309 -13.42 -24.00 7.10
N SER A 310 -12.64 -24.69 6.27
CA SER A 310 -12.14 -24.10 5.04
C SER A 310 -13.04 -24.25 3.81
N GLU A 311 -14.11 -25.04 3.88
CA GLU A 311 -15.12 -25.20 2.83
C GLU A 311 -16.42 -25.72 3.46
N LEU A 312 -17.56 -25.37 2.83
CA LEU A 312 -18.87 -25.86 3.20
C LEU A 312 -19.70 -26.16 1.95
N SER A 313 -20.28 -27.37 1.88
CA SER A 313 -21.37 -27.67 0.95
C SER A 313 -22.67 -26.99 1.42
N ARG A 314 -23.65 -26.86 0.51
CA ARG A 314 -24.98 -26.32 0.86
C ARG A 314 -25.65 -27.08 2.01
N ARG A 315 -25.48 -28.41 2.04
CA ARG A 315 -26.04 -29.27 3.08
C ARG A 315 -25.39 -29.01 4.43
N GLU A 316 -24.06 -28.87 4.46
CA GLU A 316 -23.33 -28.58 5.69
C GLU A 316 -23.64 -27.18 6.20
N ALA A 317 -23.64 -26.17 5.33
CA ALA A 317 -23.98 -24.80 5.67
C ALA A 317 -25.40 -24.68 6.26
N ALA A 318 -26.38 -25.39 5.68
CA ALA A 318 -27.74 -25.44 6.20
C ALA A 318 -27.86 -26.10 7.60
N SER A 319 -26.88 -26.93 7.98
CA SER A 319 -26.83 -27.59 9.29
C SER A 319 -26.08 -26.79 10.36
N VAL A 320 -25.44 -25.66 10.00
CA VAL A 320 -24.69 -24.83 10.96
C VAL A 320 -25.65 -24.18 11.96
N ARG A 321 -25.36 -24.34 13.25
CA ARG A 321 -26.12 -23.72 14.32
C ARG A 321 -25.86 -22.21 14.31
N ARG A 322 -26.92 -21.41 14.11
CA ARG A 322 -26.88 -19.94 14.14
C ARG A 322 -26.94 -19.40 15.58
N SER A 323 -25.98 -19.78 16.41
CA SER A 323 -25.89 -19.37 17.81
C SER A 323 -24.43 -19.39 18.28
N PRO A 324 -23.94 -18.35 18.99
CA PRO A 324 -24.67 -17.15 19.40
C PRO A 324 -24.92 -16.19 18.22
N ASP A 325 -26.07 -15.50 18.24
CA ASP A 325 -26.46 -14.49 17.24
C ASP A 325 -26.01 -13.06 17.63
N SER A 326 -25.17 -12.96 18.66
CA SER A 326 -24.58 -11.69 19.06
C SER A 326 -23.58 -11.18 18.03
N PRO A 327 -23.48 -9.86 17.84
CA PRO A 327 -22.45 -9.28 16.99
C PRO A 327 -21.06 -9.50 17.61
N VAL A 328 -20.07 -9.76 16.76
CA VAL A 328 -18.66 -9.82 17.16
C VAL A 328 -18.16 -8.43 17.56
N THR A 329 -17.32 -8.40 18.59
CA THR A 329 -16.59 -7.18 18.97
C THR A 329 -15.26 -7.09 18.23
N LEU A 330 -14.68 -5.89 18.17
CA LEU A 330 -13.36 -5.69 17.59
C LEU A 330 -12.29 -6.50 18.34
N THR A 331 -12.38 -6.54 19.67
CA THR A 331 -11.54 -7.36 20.54
C THR A 331 -11.67 -8.85 20.24
N TRP A 332 -12.89 -9.35 20.06
CA TRP A 332 -13.13 -10.76 19.74
C TRP A 332 -12.46 -11.15 18.42
N LEU A 333 -12.62 -10.32 17.37
CA LEU A 333 -11.98 -10.58 16.07
C LEU A 333 -10.45 -10.52 16.17
N ALA A 334 -9.90 -9.51 16.86
CA ALA A 334 -8.46 -9.39 17.07
C ALA A 334 -7.90 -10.63 17.77
N ALA A 335 -8.54 -11.11 18.84
CA ALA A 335 -8.12 -12.31 19.56
C ALA A 335 -8.23 -13.57 18.70
N ARG A 336 -9.33 -13.77 17.96
CA ARG A 336 -9.55 -14.93 17.09
C ARG A 336 -8.58 -15.01 15.92
N ILE A 337 -8.20 -13.86 15.35
CA ILE A 337 -7.19 -13.79 14.29
C ILE A 337 -5.79 -13.99 14.87
N ALA A 338 -5.46 -13.31 15.98
CA ALA A 338 -4.13 -13.40 16.60
C ALA A 338 -3.77 -14.81 17.08
N ALA A 339 -4.76 -15.61 17.49
CA ALA A 339 -4.57 -16.99 17.95
C ALA A 339 -4.17 -17.99 16.84
N SER A 340 -4.24 -17.61 15.57
CA SER A 340 -3.87 -18.47 14.44
C SER A 340 -2.38 -18.37 14.07
N PRO A 341 -1.81 -19.39 13.40
CA PRO A 341 -0.48 -19.30 12.81
C PRO A 341 -0.35 -18.12 11.81
N PRO A 342 0.83 -17.50 11.67
CA PRO A 342 0.99 -16.24 10.91
C PRO A 342 0.38 -16.21 9.51
N ARG A 343 0.52 -17.31 8.75
CA ARG A 343 -0.07 -17.41 7.40
C ARG A 343 -1.59 -17.34 7.43
N GLU A 344 -2.22 -18.07 8.35
CA GLU A 344 -3.67 -18.11 8.50
C GLU A 344 -4.22 -16.79 9.06
N ARG A 345 -3.45 -16.05 9.88
CA ARG A 345 -3.87 -14.73 10.37
C ARG A 345 -4.15 -13.76 9.23
N ARG A 346 -3.25 -13.71 8.25
CA ARG A 346 -3.41 -12.88 7.05
C ARG A 346 -4.66 -13.29 6.28
N GLU A 347 -4.83 -14.58 6.03
CA GLU A 347 -6.00 -15.12 5.32
C GLU A 347 -7.31 -14.77 6.05
N ARG A 348 -7.39 -14.94 7.37
CA ARG A 348 -8.58 -14.59 8.18
C ARG A 348 -8.85 -13.08 8.18
N PHE A 349 -7.82 -12.26 8.32
CA PHE A 349 -7.95 -10.80 8.25
C PHE A 349 -8.46 -10.34 6.88
N GLU A 350 -7.88 -10.85 5.79
CA GLU A 350 -8.32 -10.56 4.42
C GLU A 350 -9.77 -11.03 4.19
N THR A 351 -10.15 -12.21 4.71
CA THR A 351 -11.53 -12.73 4.64
C THR A 351 -12.53 -11.79 5.33
N VAL A 352 -12.20 -11.26 6.51
CA VAL A 352 -13.05 -10.28 7.23
C VAL A 352 -13.22 -9.01 6.41
N ARG A 353 -12.13 -8.46 5.86
CA ARG A 353 -12.16 -7.23 5.06
C ARG A 353 -12.95 -7.41 3.76
N PHE A 354 -12.74 -8.53 3.07
CA PHE A 354 -13.50 -8.91 1.89
C PHE A 354 -15.01 -9.00 2.21
N ALA A 355 -15.38 -9.68 3.29
CA ALA A 355 -16.78 -9.82 3.69
C ALA A 355 -17.46 -8.48 3.97
N GLN A 356 -16.81 -7.57 4.71
CA GLN A 356 -17.37 -6.26 5.04
C GLN A 356 -17.60 -5.41 3.80
N LEU A 357 -16.76 -5.55 2.78
CA LEU A 357 -16.85 -4.76 1.55
C LEU A 357 -17.85 -5.36 0.56
N VAL A 358 -17.88 -6.69 0.40
CA VAL A 358 -18.73 -7.36 -0.58
C VAL A 358 -20.13 -7.64 -0.03
N PHE A 359 -20.22 -8.13 1.20
CA PHE A 359 -21.47 -8.59 1.82
C PHE A 359 -21.94 -7.71 2.99
N GLY A 360 -21.34 -6.54 3.21
CA GLY A 360 -21.74 -5.62 4.28
C GLY A 360 -23.19 -5.09 4.16
N LYS A 361 -23.84 -5.30 3.02
CA LYS A 361 -25.26 -4.98 2.77
C LYS A 361 -26.12 -6.23 2.51
N ALA A 362 -25.59 -7.43 2.68
CA ALA A 362 -26.36 -8.66 2.48
C ALA A 362 -27.48 -8.77 3.52
N ALA A 363 -28.64 -9.29 3.11
CA ALA A 363 -29.75 -9.50 4.02
C ALA A 363 -29.55 -10.78 4.85
N ASP A 364 -30.18 -10.87 6.02
CA ASP A 364 -30.15 -12.07 6.88
C ASP A 364 -30.64 -13.34 6.15
N ALA A 365 -31.53 -13.17 5.17
CA ALA A 365 -32.00 -14.25 4.32
C ALA A 365 -30.88 -14.90 3.49
N ASP A 366 -29.85 -14.13 3.12
CA ASP A 366 -28.69 -14.58 2.33
C ASP A 366 -27.55 -15.13 3.20
N ALA A 367 -27.75 -15.25 4.51
CA ALA A 367 -26.67 -15.60 5.45
C ALA A 367 -26.04 -16.98 5.16
N THR A 368 -26.81 -17.93 4.60
CA THR A 368 -26.28 -19.25 4.20
C THR A 368 -25.36 -19.12 3.00
N GLU A 369 -25.75 -18.33 2.00
CA GLU A 369 -24.95 -18.07 0.80
C GLU A 369 -23.67 -17.30 1.15
N VAL A 370 -23.76 -16.30 2.04
CA VAL A 370 -22.61 -15.57 2.57
C VAL A 370 -21.65 -16.53 3.28
N LEU A 371 -22.17 -17.42 4.15
CA LEU A 371 -21.35 -18.43 4.83
C LEU A 371 -20.60 -19.32 3.83
N ILE A 372 -21.28 -19.84 2.80
CA ILE A 372 -20.66 -20.72 1.79
C ILE A 372 -19.58 -19.94 1.01
N ALA A 373 -19.87 -18.71 0.60
CA ALA A 373 -18.92 -17.88 -0.13
C ALA A 373 -17.66 -17.59 0.70
N LEU A 374 -17.81 -17.20 1.96
CA LEU A 374 -16.69 -16.89 2.85
C LEU A 374 -15.90 -18.14 3.28
N ALA A 375 -16.57 -19.25 3.54
CA ALA A 375 -15.88 -20.52 3.80
C ALA A 375 -15.00 -20.90 2.60
N GLY A 376 -15.47 -20.67 1.37
CA GLY A 376 -14.69 -20.91 0.15
C GLY A 376 -13.48 -19.99 -0.07
N TYR A 377 -13.30 -18.91 0.72
CA TYR A 377 -12.30 -17.87 0.47
C TYR A 377 -10.87 -18.39 0.38
N ARG A 378 -10.48 -19.25 1.31
CA ARG A 378 -9.11 -19.80 1.35
C ARG A 378 -8.75 -20.59 0.11
N ARG A 379 -9.70 -21.38 -0.42
CA ARG A 379 -9.46 -22.23 -1.60
C ARG A 379 -9.69 -21.48 -2.89
N TYR A 380 -10.80 -20.76 -3.02
CA TYR A 380 -11.24 -20.13 -4.27
C TYR A 380 -10.96 -18.62 -4.31
N HIS A 381 -9.84 -18.19 -3.70
CA HIS A 381 -9.52 -16.78 -3.49
C HIS A 381 -9.62 -15.96 -4.79
N ALA A 382 -8.87 -16.34 -5.83
CA ALA A 382 -8.82 -15.62 -7.10
C ALA A 382 -10.21 -15.53 -7.76
N LEU A 383 -11.03 -16.58 -7.65
CA LEU A 383 -12.40 -16.58 -8.16
C LEU A 383 -13.24 -15.53 -7.45
N LEU A 384 -13.24 -15.51 -6.12
CA LEU A 384 -14.06 -14.60 -5.32
C LEU A 384 -13.67 -13.14 -5.54
N VAL A 385 -12.37 -12.83 -5.56
CA VAL A 385 -11.93 -11.44 -5.82
C VAL A 385 -12.16 -11.00 -7.28
N THR A 386 -12.19 -11.95 -8.23
CA THR A 386 -12.60 -11.67 -9.62
C THR A 386 -14.07 -11.30 -9.71
N LEU A 387 -14.95 -12.00 -8.98
CA LEU A 387 -16.37 -11.64 -8.91
C LEU A 387 -16.58 -10.24 -8.29
N ASP A 388 -15.79 -9.87 -7.28
CA ASP A 388 -15.79 -8.49 -6.76
C ASP A 388 -15.32 -7.48 -7.81
N ARG A 389 -14.29 -7.81 -8.60
CA ARG A 389 -13.79 -6.96 -9.69
C ARG A 389 -14.77 -6.82 -10.86
N LEU A 390 -15.67 -7.80 -11.05
CA LEU A 390 -16.82 -7.71 -11.95
C LEU A 390 -17.96 -6.81 -11.42
N ASP A 391 -17.83 -6.34 -10.18
CA ASP A 391 -18.82 -5.59 -9.40
C ASP A 391 -20.07 -6.41 -9.04
N ILE A 392 -19.88 -7.71 -8.81
CA ILE A 392 -20.94 -8.63 -8.39
C ILE A 392 -21.03 -8.60 -6.86
N ARG A 393 -22.24 -8.37 -6.33
CA ARG A 393 -22.51 -8.32 -4.89
C ARG A 393 -23.46 -9.42 -4.40
N ALA A 394 -24.18 -10.09 -5.30
CA ALA A 394 -25.19 -11.08 -4.94
C ALA A 394 -24.54 -12.37 -4.39
N PRO A 395 -24.76 -12.76 -3.11
CA PRO A 395 -24.15 -13.95 -2.53
C PRO A 395 -24.41 -15.24 -3.32
N ARG A 396 -25.60 -15.37 -3.91
CA ARG A 396 -25.98 -16.50 -4.76
C ARG A 396 -25.02 -16.71 -5.93
N THR A 397 -24.55 -15.64 -6.57
CA THR A 397 -23.65 -15.74 -7.73
C THR A 397 -22.29 -16.29 -7.32
N TYR A 398 -21.77 -15.87 -6.16
CA TYR A 398 -20.54 -16.42 -5.57
C TYR A 398 -20.68 -17.92 -5.28
N VAL A 399 -21.80 -18.36 -4.69
CA VAL A 399 -22.06 -19.78 -4.42
C VAL A 399 -22.11 -20.60 -5.72
N ARG A 400 -22.79 -20.11 -6.77
CA ARG A 400 -22.87 -20.81 -8.06
C ARG A 400 -21.50 -20.96 -8.72
N ALA A 401 -20.67 -19.92 -8.67
CA ALA A 401 -19.31 -19.99 -9.19
C ALA A 401 -18.43 -20.98 -8.39
N ILE A 402 -18.52 -20.98 -7.06
CA ILE A 402 -17.81 -21.94 -6.20
C ILE A 402 -18.27 -23.37 -6.49
N ASP A 403 -19.58 -23.60 -6.64
CA ASP A 403 -20.10 -24.94 -6.95
C ASP A 403 -19.57 -25.47 -8.30
N ALA A 404 -19.47 -24.60 -9.31
CA ALA A 404 -18.85 -24.92 -10.60
C ALA A 404 -17.36 -25.27 -10.47
N ALA A 405 -16.60 -24.48 -9.70
CA ALA A 405 -15.19 -24.72 -9.43
C ALA A 405 -14.95 -26.03 -8.64
N ARG A 406 -15.77 -26.30 -7.63
CA ARG A 406 -15.67 -27.52 -6.81
C ARG A 406 -15.89 -28.79 -7.63
N ARG A 407 -16.93 -28.80 -8.47
CA ARG A 407 -17.21 -29.94 -9.37
C ARG A 407 -16.07 -30.24 -10.32
N LEU A 408 -15.35 -29.22 -10.76
CA LEU A 408 -14.18 -29.37 -11.61
C LEU A 408 -13.01 -29.98 -10.83
N ASP A 409 -12.76 -29.50 -9.61
CA ASP A 409 -11.71 -30.02 -8.74
C ASP A 409 -11.92 -31.48 -8.32
N ASP A 410 -13.17 -31.95 -8.28
CA ASP A 410 -13.52 -33.35 -7.95
C ASP A 410 -13.28 -34.32 -9.13
N ARG A 411 -12.87 -33.84 -10.31
CA ARG A 411 -12.63 -34.67 -11.52
C ARG A 411 -11.23 -35.32 -11.54
N PRO A 412 -11.04 -36.43 -12.30
CA PRO A 412 -9.73 -37.07 -12.44
C PRO A 412 -8.68 -36.20 -13.17
N ASN A 413 -7.40 -36.36 -12.79
CA ASN A 413 -6.27 -35.47 -13.16
C ASN A 413 -6.10 -35.17 -14.67
N ARG A 414 -6.37 -36.11 -15.59
CA ARG A 414 -6.09 -35.92 -17.03
C ARG A 414 -7.03 -34.90 -17.69
N GLU A 415 -8.25 -34.76 -17.18
CA GLU A 415 -9.23 -33.76 -17.64
C GLU A 415 -9.19 -32.48 -16.80
N HIS A 416 -8.65 -32.56 -15.58
CA HIS A 416 -8.66 -31.46 -14.61
C HIS A 416 -7.91 -30.21 -15.12
N LYS A 417 -6.68 -30.35 -15.62
CA LYS A 417 -5.90 -29.19 -16.12
C LYS A 417 -6.61 -28.47 -17.25
N VAL A 418 -7.13 -29.22 -18.22
CA VAL A 418 -7.81 -28.67 -19.40
C VAL A 418 -9.13 -27.99 -19.01
N GLY A 419 -9.91 -28.62 -18.11
CA GLY A 419 -11.12 -28.01 -17.56
C GLY A 419 -10.84 -26.76 -16.72
N LEU A 420 -9.73 -26.72 -15.98
CA LEU A 420 -9.29 -25.56 -15.21
C LEU A 420 -8.99 -24.37 -16.11
N ILE A 421 -8.20 -24.60 -17.16
CA ILE A 421 -7.92 -23.58 -18.18
C ILE A 421 -9.22 -23.10 -18.83
N ALA A 422 -10.15 -23.99 -19.11
CA ALA A 422 -11.41 -23.64 -19.76
C ALA A 422 -12.31 -22.76 -18.89
N LEU A 423 -12.49 -23.13 -17.62
CA LEU A 423 -13.34 -22.39 -16.68
C LEU A 423 -12.72 -21.03 -16.35
N GLN A 424 -11.44 -21.03 -15.96
CA GLN A 424 -10.75 -19.81 -15.60
C GLN A 424 -10.53 -18.91 -16.82
N GLY A 425 -10.24 -19.49 -17.98
CA GLY A 425 -10.10 -18.76 -19.24
C GLY A 425 -11.41 -18.07 -19.63
N ALA A 426 -12.54 -18.78 -19.61
CA ALA A 426 -13.85 -18.18 -19.89
C ALA A 426 -14.18 -17.03 -18.91
N LEU A 427 -13.93 -17.21 -17.61
CA LEU A 427 -14.12 -16.16 -16.61
C LEU A 427 -13.17 -14.97 -16.80
N ALA A 428 -11.91 -15.21 -17.15
CA ALA A 428 -10.93 -14.16 -17.43
C ALA A 428 -11.31 -13.35 -18.68
N LEU A 429 -11.92 -13.97 -19.71
CA LEU A 429 -12.48 -13.25 -20.86
C LEU A 429 -13.64 -12.34 -20.44
N VAL A 430 -14.53 -12.79 -19.54
CA VAL A 430 -15.61 -11.96 -18.98
C VAL A 430 -15.04 -10.80 -18.15
N GLU A 431 -14.07 -11.08 -17.28
CA GLU A 431 -13.33 -10.08 -16.50
C GLU A 431 -12.75 -9.01 -17.43
N ARG A 432 -12.03 -9.43 -18.48
CA ARG A 432 -11.38 -8.52 -19.40
C ARG A 432 -12.37 -7.69 -20.22
N ALA A 433 -13.46 -8.29 -20.70
CA ALA A 433 -14.53 -7.57 -21.39
C ALA A 433 -15.22 -6.53 -20.48
N ARG A 434 -15.35 -6.83 -19.17
CA ARG A 434 -15.91 -5.91 -18.17
C ARG A 434 -14.96 -4.77 -17.83
N VAL A 435 -13.66 -5.05 -17.65
CA VAL A 435 -12.63 -4.05 -17.34
C VAL A 435 -12.45 -3.09 -18.51
N SER A 436 -12.46 -3.60 -19.75
CA SER A 436 -12.35 -2.80 -20.98
C SER A 436 -13.62 -2.04 -21.36
N ARG A 437 -14.72 -2.22 -20.62
CA ARG A 437 -16.04 -1.60 -20.85
C ARG A 437 -16.75 -2.08 -22.12
N ALA A 438 -16.41 -3.26 -22.65
CA ALA A 438 -17.17 -3.89 -23.72
C ALA A 438 -18.53 -4.45 -23.24
N ILE A 439 -18.64 -4.81 -21.95
CA ILE A 439 -19.89 -5.24 -21.30
C ILE A 439 -20.11 -4.54 -19.96
N GLY A 440 -21.38 -4.44 -19.52
CA GLY A 440 -21.78 -3.91 -18.21
C GLY A 440 -21.71 -4.96 -17.08
N SER A 441 -21.87 -4.53 -15.82
CA SER A 441 -21.85 -5.42 -14.65
C SER A 441 -23.01 -6.43 -14.65
N VAL A 442 -24.22 -6.00 -15.04
CA VAL A 442 -25.39 -6.88 -15.13
C VAL A 442 -25.16 -8.02 -16.14
N THR A 443 -24.62 -7.70 -17.31
CA THR A 443 -24.26 -8.69 -18.33
C THR A 443 -23.16 -9.62 -17.84
N ALA A 444 -22.14 -9.10 -17.16
CA ALA A 444 -21.08 -9.91 -16.57
C ALA A 444 -21.62 -10.92 -15.55
N GLU A 445 -22.53 -10.50 -14.66
CA GLU A 445 -23.18 -11.40 -13.70
C GLU A 445 -24.00 -12.50 -14.39
N GLN A 446 -24.77 -12.15 -15.42
CA GLN A 446 -25.53 -13.11 -16.22
C GLN A 446 -24.61 -14.13 -16.94
N LEU A 447 -23.47 -13.67 -17.45
CA LEU A 447 -22.46 -14.53 -18.08
C LEU A 447 -21.84 -15.50 -17.07
N VAL A 448 -21.50 -15.03 -15.87
CA VAL A 448 -20.99 -15.90 -14.79
C VAL A 448 -22.02 -16.97 -14.41
N LEU A 449 -23.28 -16.58 -14.21
CA LEU A 449 -24.36 -17.52 -13.88
C LEU A 449 -24.61 -18.54 -15.00
N SER A 450 -24.69 -18.09 -16.25
CA SER A 450 -24.92 -18.97 -17.40
C SER A 450 -23.74 -19.91 -17.66
N LEU A 451 -22.50 -19.48 -17.39
CA LEU A 451 -21.32 -20.35 -17.45
C LEU A 451 -21.39 -21.40 -16.35
N ALA A 452 -21.69 -20.99 -15.11
CA ALA A 452 -21.86 -21.92 -14.00
C ALA A 452 -22.94 -22.95 -14.31
N ASP A 453 -24.09 -22.53 -14.87
CA ASP A 453 -25.18 -23.42 -15.28
C ASP A 453 -24.81 -24.36 -16.44
N ALA A 454 -23.98 -23.90 -17.39
CA ALA A 454 -23.52 -24.71 -18.51
C ALA A 454 -22.65 -25.88 -18.03
N VAL A 455 -21.76 -25.62 -17.06
CA VAL A 455 -20.88 -26.64 -16.48
C VAL A 455 -21.51 -27.41 -15.31
N ASP A 456 -22.70 -27.00 -14.84
CA ASP A 456 -23.49 -27.68 -13.80
C ASP A 456 -24.17 -28.96 -14.33
N ARG A 457 -24.33 -29.08 -15.65
CA ARG A 457 -24.97 -30.23 -16.32
C ARG A 457 -24.01 -31.42 -16.36
N ASP A 458 -24.54 -32.64 -16.50
CA ASP A 458 -23.76 -33.88 -16.73
C ASP A 458 -22.97 -33.89 -18.06
N ALA A 459 -22.96 -32.78 -18.80
CA ALA A 459 -22.27 -32.63 -20.06
C ALA A 459 -20.74 -32.70 -19.88
N PRO A 460 -20.01 -33.19 -20.89
CA PRO A 460 -18.56 -33.07 -20.92
C PRO A 460 -18.15 -31.59 -20.81
N PHE A 461 -17.22 -31.31 -19.90
CA PHE A 461 -16.90 -29.94 -19.47
C PHE A 461 -16.47 -29.04 -20.63
N MET A 462 -15.56 -29.54 -21.47
CA MET A 462 -15.03 -28.77 -22.59
C MET A 462 -16.09 -28.42 -23.64
N PRO A 463 -16.86 -29.38 -24.18
CA PRO A 463 -17.97 -29.08 -25.08
C PRO A 463 -18.96 -28.05 -24.51
N ALA A 464 -19.28 -28.11 -23.21
CA ALA A 464 -20.17 -27.13 -22.59
C ALA A 464 -19.59 -25.71 -22.60
N VAL A 465 -18.31 -25.55 -22.25
CA VAL A 465 -17.61 -24.25 -22.30
C VAL A 465 -17.48 -23.75 -23.75
N ALA A 466 -17.11 -24.63 -24.69
CA ALA A 466 -16.98 -24.28 -26.11
C ALA A 466 -18.33 -23.79 -26.68
N GLN A 467 -19.42 -24.48 -26.39
CA GLN A 467 -20.76 -24.06 -26.78
C GLN A 467 -21.09 -22.69 -26.17
N TRP A 468 -20.87 -22.52 -24.87
CA TRP A 468 -21.12 -21.25 -24.16
C TRP A 468 -20.33 -20.07 -24.75
N LEU A 469 -19.07 -20.29 -25.14
CA LEU A 469 -18.25 -19.27 -25.82
C LEU A 469 -18.88 -18.84 -27.15
N THR A 470 -19.31 -19.81 -27.96
CA THR A 470 -19.86 -19.56 -29.30
C THR A 470 -21.29 -19.00 -29.30
N THR A 471 -22.02 -19.13 -28.19
CA THR A 471 -23.38 -18.61 -28.02
C THR A 471 -23.40 -17.48 -27.00
N SER A 472 -23.61 -17.77 -25.72
CA SER A 472 -23.84 -16.80 -24.64
C SER A 472 -22.79 -15.70 -24.59
N PHE A 473 -21.50 -16.05 -24.63
CA PHE A 473 -20.43 -15.05 -24.55
C PHE A 473 -20.33 -14.23 -25.83
N SER A 474 -20.24 -14.89 -27.00
CA SER A 474 -20.20 -14.19 -28.29
C SER A 474 -21.39 -13.25 -28.47
N ASP A 475 -22.62 -13.68 -28.15
CA ASP A 475 -23.84 -12.89 -28.33
C ASP A 475 -23.89 -11.66 -27.41
N ALA A 476 -23.23 -11.73 -26.24
CA ALA A 476 -23.14 -10.62 -25.31
C ALA A 476 -22.09 -9.57 -25.70
N LEU A 477 -21.15 -9.89 -26.62
CA LEU A 477 -20.09 -8.98 -27.03
C LEU A 477 -20.53 -8.09 -28.22
N PRO A 478 -20.00 -6.85 -28.31
CA PRO A 478 -20.18 -5.99 -29.48
C PRO A 478 -19.78 -6.69 -30.78
N ALA A 479 -20.41 -6.28 -31.89
CA ALA A 479 -20.07 -6.79 -33.21
C ALA A 479 -18.61 -6.50 -33.58
N LEU A 480 -18.00 -7.39 -34.37
CA LEU A 480 -16.67 -7.14 -34.94
C LEU A 480 -16.73 -5.90 -35.84
N VAL A 481 -15.91 -4.90 -35.53
CA VAL A 481 -15.85 -3.64 -36.28
C VAL A 481 -14.74 -3.67 -37.33
N ARG A 482 -13.60 -4.31 -37.02
CA ARG A 482 -12.42 -4.31 -37.90
C ARG A 482 -11.87 -5.73 -38.05
N PRO A 483 -11.83 -6.28 -39.28
CA PRO A 483 -11.12 -7.52 -39.55
C PRO A 483 -9.62 -7.40 -39.25
N ASP A 484 -9.03 -8.52 -38.83
CA ASP A 484 -7.60 -8.70 -38.57
C ASP A 484 -7.12 -10.04 -39.16
N ARG A 485 -5.86 -10.39 -38.95
CA ARG A 485 -5.26 -11.63 -39.53
C ARG A 485 -5.85 -12.93 -38.98
N TRP A 486 -6.63 -12.89 -37.90
CA TRP A 486 -7.34 -14.05 -37.34
C TRP A 486 -8.81 -14.08 -37.75
N THR A 487 -9.26 -13.12 -38.57
CA THR A 487 -10.63 -13.10 -39.07
C THR A 487 -10.83 -14.24 -40.07
N ALA A 488 -11.46 -15.31 -39.58
CA ALA A 488 -11.89 -16.47 -40.35
C ALA A 488 -13.42 -16.44 -40.60
N LYS A 489 -14.01 -17.58 -40.98
CA LYS A 489 -15.44 -17.71 -41.27
C LYS A 489 -16.35 -17.32 -40.09
N THR A 490 -15.97 -17.69 -38.87
CA THR A 490 -16.71 -17.41 -37.63
C THR A 490 -16.20 -16.15 -36.91
N ALA A 491 -14.92 -15.80 -37.09
CA ALA A 491 -14.26 -14.61 -36.56
C ALA A 491 -14.40 -14.41 -35.03
N TYR A 492 -14.48 -15.51 -34.27
CA TYR A 492 -14.61 -15.44 -32.81
C TYR A 492 -13.36 -14.84 -32.16
N GLU A 493 -12.15 -15.26 -32.58
CA GLU A 493 -10.90 -14.73 -32.03
C GLU A 493 -10.82 -13.21 -32.20
N SER A 494 -10.97 -12.72 -33.43
CA SER A 494 -10.96 -11.28 -33.74
C SER A 494 -12.00 -10.51 -32.93
N LYS A 495 -13.23 -11.02 -32.84
CA LYS A 495 -14.31 -10.39 -32.08
C LYS A 495 -13.95 -10.28 -30.60
N PHE A 496 -13.37 -11.33 -30.02
CA PHE A 496 -13.02 -11.38 -28.61
C PHE A 496 -11.82 -10.48 -28.31
N LEU A 497 -10.78 -10.50 -29.16
CA LEU A 497 -9.62 -9.61 -29.04
C LEU A 497 -10.03 -8.13 -29.10
N GLN A 498 -10.91 -7.78 -30.04
CA GLN A 498 -11.43 -6.41 -30.15
C GLN A 498 -12.27 -6.03 -28.93
N ALA A 499 -13.15 -6.91 -28.44
CA ALA A 499 -13.91 -6.65 -27.23
C ALA A 499 -13.01 -6.48 -25.99
N MET A 500 -11.96 -7.28 -25.85
CA MET A 500 -11.00 -7.19 -24.73
C MET A 500 -10.13 -5.93 -24.75
N ALA A 501 -9.96 -5.29 -25.90
CA ALA A 501 -9.32 -3.98 -26.02
C ALA A 501 -10.27 -2.84 -25.60
N GLY A 502 -11.59 -3.10 -25.67
CA GLY A 502 -12.66 -2.16 -25.37
C GLY A 502 -13.13 -1.40 -26.62
N PRO A 503 -14.11 -0.50 -26.47
CA PRO A 503 -14.67 0.24 -27.59
C PRO A 503 -13.57 1.07 -28.29
N GLY A 504 -13.60 1.07 -29.63
CA GLY A 504 -12.80 1.98 -30.45
C GLY A 504 -13.35 3.41 -30.40
N VAL A 505 -12.54 4.37 -30.89
CA VAL A 505 -12.79 5.85 -30.93
C VAL A 505 -14.16 6.27 -30.39
N GLU A 506 -14.19 6.76 -29.15
CA GLU A 506 -15.28 7.61 -28.69
C GLU A 506 -15.20 8.90 -29.52
N ALA A 507 -16.20 9.19 -30.36
CA ALA A 507 -16.18 10.29 -31.32
C ALA A 507 -15.95 11.69 -30.69
N ASP A 508 -16.17 11.81 -29.37
CA ASP A 508 -16.06 13.05 -28.60
C ASP A 508 -14.72 13.19 -27.85
N LEU A 509 -13.70 12.36 -28.14
CA LEU A 509 -12.42 12.45 -27.45
C LEU A 509 -11.59 13.67 -27.89
N PRO A 510 -10.95 14.37 -26.93
CA PRO A 510 -10.20 15.59 -27.21
C PRO A 510 -9.02 15.35 -28.14
N ILE A 511 -8.82 16.29 -29.07
CA ILE A 511 -7.61 16.37 -29.90
C ILE A 511 -6.52 17.04 -29.06
N VAL A 512 -5.35 16.41 -29.04
CA VAL A 512 -4.16 16.89 -28.33
C VAL A 512 -3.19 17.43 -29.36
N GLU A 513 -2.70 18.67 -29.16
CA GLU A 513 -1.58 19.19 -29.94
C GLU A 513 -0.28 18.89 -29.20
N TRP A 514 0.67 18.23 -29.87
CA TRP A 514 1.98 17.90 -29.32
C TRP A 514 3.05 18.06 -30.40
N GLU A 515 4.11 18.83 -30.12
CA GLU A 515 5.20 19.11 -31.07
C GLU A 515 4.71 19.61 -32.45
N GLY A 516 3.61 20.37 -32.48
CA GLY A 516 3.01 20.91 -33.71
C GLY A 516 2.20 19.90 -34.54
N LEU A 517 1.98 18.69 -34.02
CA LEU A 517 1.13 17.66 -34.64
C LEU A 517 -0.15 17.46 -33.82
N GLN A 518 -1.24 17.09 -34.50
CA GLN A 518 -2.52 16.79 -33.87
C GLN A 518 -2.67 15.29 -33.65
N TYR A 519 -2.94 14.91 -32.41
CA TYR A 519 -3.17 13.54 -31.99
C TYR A 519 -4.59 13.36 -31.49
N ARG A 520 -5.18 12.20 -31.75
CA ARG A 520 -6.42 11.76 -31.12
C ARG A 520 -6.09 10.68 -30.08
N LEU A 521 -6.69 10.79 -28.90
CA LEU A 521 -6.63 9.73 -27.91
C LEU A 521 -7.50 8.54 -28.37
N ASP A 522 -6.90 7.38 -28.58
CA ASP A 522 -7.61 6.15 -28.92
C ASP A 522 -7.07 4.96 -28.11
N LEU A 523 -7.61 4.82 -26.90
CA LEU A 523 -7.25 3.73 -25.98
C LEU A 523 -7.58 2.35 -26.56
N GLY A 524 -8.74 2.23 -27.23
CA GLY A 524 -9.22 0.96 -27.77
C GLY A 524 -8.33 0.46 -28.91
N ALA A 525 -8.00 1.33 -29.88
CA ALA A 525 -7.15 0.93 -31.00
C ALA A 525 -5.68 0.69 -30.59
N ALA A 526 -5.14 1.48 -29.66
CA ALA A 526 -3.80 1.24 -29.11
C ALA A 526 -3.72 -0.10 -28.37
N GLU A 527 -4.68 -0.37 -27.49
CA GLU A 527 -4.73 -1.62 -26.78
C GLU A 527 -4.96 -2.81 -27.72
N HIS A 528 -5.83 -2.66 -28.72
CA HIS A 528 -6.07 -3.70 -29.71
C HIS A 528 -4.80 -4.03 -30.49
N GLN A 529 -4.11 -3.01 -31.04
CA GLN A 529 -2.86 -3.23 -31.77
C GLN A 529 -1.82 -3.97 -30.91
N ARG A 530 -1.64 -3.53 -29.66
CA ARG A 530 -0.71 -4.14 -28.70
C ARG A 530 -1.05 -5.61 -28.45
N ILE A 531 -2.32 -5.92 -28.20
CA ILE A 531 -2.81 -7.29 -28.02
C ILE A 531 -2.52 -8.14 -29.26
N LEU A 532 -2.74 -7.62 -30.47
CA LEU A 532 -2.46 -8.36 -31.70
C LEU A 532 -0.96 -8.63 -31.89
N GLU A 533 -0.09 -7.66 -31.57
CA GLU A 533 1.36 -7.83 -31.65
C GLU A 533 1.86 -8.91 -30.69
N ILE A 534 1.33 -8.96 -29.47
CA ILE A 534 1.64 -10.02 -28.50
C ILE A 534 1.08 -11.35 -28.97
N ARG A 535 -0.20 -11.39 -29.37
CA ARG A 535 -0.86 -12.62 -29.82
C ARG A 535 -0.13 -13.27 -31.00
N ALA A 536 0.53 -12.48 -31.86
CA ALA A 536 1.40 -12.93 -32.95
C ALA A 536 2.53 -13.86 -32.51
N GLN A 537 3.06 -13.58 -31.33
CA GLN A 537 4.27 -14.19 -30.78
C GLN A 537 3.92 -15.40 -29.91
N LEU A 538 2.64 -15.62 -29.60
CA LEU A 538 2.17 -16.77 -28.83
C LEU A 538 1.82 -17.93 -29.77
N GLU A 539 2.50 -19.07 -29.60
CA GLU A 539 2.24 -20.29 -30.37
C GLU A 539 0.89 -20.91 -29.97
N SER A 540 -0.15 -20.74 -30.77
CA SER A 540 -1.47 -21.33 -30.51
C SER A 540 -2.26 -21.50 -31.80
N PRO A 541 -3.07 -22.56 -31.95
CA PRO A 541 -3.83 -22.85 -33.16
C PRO A 541 -4.84 -21.75 -33.54
N GLY A 542 -5.16 -20.84 -32.61
CA GLY A 542 -6.23 -19.86 -32.76
C GLY A 542 -7.57 -20.41 -32.29
N LEU A 543 -8.43 -19.52 -31.78
CA LEU A 543 -9.68 -19.90 -31.12
C LEU A 543 -10.66 -20.55 -32.11
N ASP A 544 -10.83 -19.96 -33.30
CA ASP A 544 -11.73 -20.51 -34.32
C ASP A 544 -11.31 -21.91 -34.78
N ALA A 545 -10.02 -22.13 -35.02
CA ALA A 545 -9.50 -23.44 -35.42
C ALA A 545 -9.59 -24.46 -34.27
N ALA A 546 -9.29 -24.03 -33.05
CA ALA A 546 -9.42 -24.87 -31.86
C ALA A 546 -10.87 -25.31 -31.62
N LEU A 547 -11.83 -24.39 -31.70
CA LEU A 547 -13.26 -24.70 -31.58
C LEU A 547 -13.73 -25.65 -32.70
N ALA A 548 -13.30 -25.43 -33.94
CA ALA A 548 -13.63 -26.29 -35.07
C ALA A 548 -13.06 -27.72 -34.93
N SER A 549 -11.90 -27.86 -34.29
CA SER A 549 -11.27 -29.17 -34.06
C SER A 549 -12.02 -30.02 -33.02
N GLY A 550 -12.75 -29.38 -32.09
CA GLY A 550 -13.35 -30.04 -30.93
C GLY A 550 -12.35 -30.63 -29.93
N GLN A 551 -11.04 -30.44 -30.13
CA GLN A 551 -10.01 -31.01 -29.28
C GLN A 551 -9.85 -30.18 -28.00
N ALA A 552 -10.07 -30.83 -26.86
CA ALA A 552 -10.02 -30.21 -25.54
C ALA A 552 -8.69 -29.44 -25.28
N GLN A 553 -7.56 -30.04 -25.66
CA GLN A 553 -6.24 -29.41 -25.51
C GLN A 553 -6.09 -28.16 -26.39
N ALA A 554 -6.47 -28.23 -27.67
CA ALA A 554 -6.39 -27.09 -28.58
C ALA A 554 -7.23 -25.91 -28.10
N ILE A 555 -8.43 -26.17 -27.55
CA ILE A 555 -9.29 -25.12 -26.99
C ILE A 555 -8.65 -24.51 -25.73
N ALA A 556 -8.07 -25.32 -24.85
CA ALA A 556 -7.33 -24.81 -23.70
C ALA A 556 -6.13 -23.94 -24.11
N ASP A 557 -5.33 -24.39 -25.07
CA ASP A 557 -4.17 -23.63 -25.56
C ASP A 557 -4.58 -22.30 -26.22
N ALA A 558 -5.71 -22.29 -26.94
CA ALA A 558 -6.30 -21.06 -27.47
C ALA A 558 -6.76 -20.11 -26.35
N LEU A 559 -7.45 -20.61 -25.33
CA LEU A 559 -7.89 -19.80 -24.20
C LEU A 559 -6.70 -19.23 -23.40
N MET A 560 -5.64 -20.02 -23.18
CA MET A 560 -4.40 -19.53 -22.56
C MET A 560 -3.82 -18.35 -23.34
N ALA A 561 -3.68 -18.48 -24.66
CA ALA A 561 -3.15 -17.41 -25.50
C ALA A 561 -4.04 -16.15 -25.44
N MET A 562 -5.36 -16.32 -25.42
CA MET A 562 -6.33 -15.22 -25.32
C MET A 562 -6.27 -14.49 -23.98
N VAL A 563 -5.97 -15.17 -22.88
CA VAL A 563 -5.83 -14.55 -21.55
C VAL A 563 -4.46 -13.88 -21.38
N TYR A 564 -3.39 -14.50 -21.90
CA TYR A 564 -2.04 -13.92 -21.82
C TYR A 564 -1.84 -12.69 -22.70
N ALA A 565 -2.46 -12.66 -23.89
CA ALA A 565 -2.28 -11.57 -24.85
C ALA A 565 -2.58 -10.17 -24.27
N PRO A 566 -3.71 -9.93 -23.56
CA PRO A 566 -3.96 -8.66 -22.89
C PRO A 566 -3.18 -8.46 -21.58
N ALA A 567 -2.73 -9.52 -20.90
CA ALA A 567 -2.08 -9.45 -19.59
C ALA A 567 -0.58 -9.15 -19.66
N LEU A 568 0.12 -9.60 -20.71
CA LEU A 568 1.48 -9.16 -21.02
C LEU A 568 1.42 -7.70 -21.50
N GLY A 569 2.39 -6.84 -21.16
CA GLY A 569 2.32 -5.42 -21.51
C GLY A 569 3.07 -5.03 -22.78
N ASP A 570 4.41 -4.96 -22.73
CA ASP A 570 5.21 -4.47 -23.88
C ASP A 570 5.44 -5.58 -24.92
N PRO A 571 4.97 -5.45 -26.18
CA PRO A 571 5.22 -6.41 -27.26
C PRO A 571 6.70 -6.57 -27.64
N ALA A 572 7.54 -5.58 -27.31
CA ALA A 572 9.00 -5.62 -27.49
C ALA A 572 9.76 -5.94 -26.19
N GLY A 573 9.03 -6.23 -25.10
CA GLY A 573 9.60 -6.45 -23.79
C GLY A 573 10.37 -7.77 -23.67
N PRO A 574 11.30 -7.87 -22.69
CA PRO A 574 12.16 -9.04 -22.52
C PRO A 574 11.39 -10.33 -22.21
N ALA A 575 10.17 -10.23 -21.68
CA ALA A 575 9.32 -11.37 -21.39
C ALA A 575 9.07 -12.22 -22.65
N LEU A 576 8.90 -11.58 -23.82
CA LEU A 576 8.60 -12.20 -25.11
C LEU A 576 9.84 -12.71 -25.86
N LEU A 577 11.05 -12.46 -25.35
CA LEU A 577 12.29 -12.99 -25.95
C LEU A 577 12.43 -14.51 -25.76
N GLY A 578 11.72 -15.09 -24.80
CA GLY A 578 11.63 -16.54 -24.63
C GLY A 578 10.38 -17.11 -25.32
N ALA A 579 10.56 -18.11 -26.17
CA ALA A 579 9.46 -19.01 -26.51
C ALA A 579 8.89 -19.63 -25.20
N ASP A 580 7.59 -19.97 -25.20
CA ASP A 580 6.91 -20.73 -24.14
C ASP A 580 6.41 -19.99 -22.88
N ILE A 581 6.19 -18.67 -22.86
CA ILE A 581 5.74 -17.95 -21.63
C ILE A 581 4.52 -18.62 -20.97
N PHE A 582 3.42 -18.81 -21.72
CA PHE A 582 2.19 -19.35 -21.13
C PHE A 582 2.27 -20.87 -20.90
N ASN A 583 3.17 -21.59 -21.59
CA ASN A 583 3.46 -23.01 -21.34
C ASN A 583 4.14 -23.23 -19.99
N ARG A 584 4.78 -22.19 -19.44
CA ARG A 584 5.36 -22.16 -18.09
C ARG A 584 4.35 -21.76 -17.01
N HIS A 585 3.04 -21.79 -17.29
CA HIS A 585 2.05 -21.59 -16.24
C HIS A 585 1.88 -22.87 -15.40
N ASP A 586 2.06 -22.75 -14.09
CA ASP A 586 1.96 -23.84 -13.12
C ASP A 586 0.75 -23.65 -12.20
N PHE A 587 -0.24 -24.51 -12.38
CA PHE A 587 -1.42 -24.59 -11.53
C PHE A 587 -1.18 -25.38 -10.22
N GLY A 588 0.03 -25.90 -10.01
CA GLY A 588 0.39 -26.74 -8.85
C GLY A 588 -0.03 -28.21 -8.97
N LEU A 589 -0.46 -28.63 -10.15
CA LEU A 589 -0.99 -29.99 -10.37
C LEU A 589 0.13 -31.05 -10.46
N ASN A 590 1.33 -30.63 -10.83
CA ASN A 590 2.48 -31.52 -11.07
C ASN A 590 3.26 -31.88 -9.80
N ALA A 591 3.02 -31.18 -8.67
CA ALA A 591 3.67 -31.48 -7.41
C ALA A 591 3.19 -32.82 -6.82
N PRO A 592 4.07 -33.58 -6.11
CA PRO A 592 3.65 -34.76 -5.35
C PRO A 592 2.52 -34.42 -4.38
N ALA A 593 1.58 -35.35 -4.16
CA ALA A 593 0.38 -35.10 -3.35
C ALA A 593 0.68 -34.54 -1.95
N ALA A 594 1.75 -35.01 -1.30
CA ALA A 594 2.21 -34.55 0.01
C ALA A 594 2.76 -33.10 0.01
N SER A 595 3.14 -32.58 -1.15
CA SER A 595 3.72 -31.24 -1.35
C SER A 595 2.78 -30.28 -2.09
N ARG A 596 1.61 -30.76 -2.56
CA ARG A 596 0.61 -29.91 -3.21
C ARG A 596 0.08 -28.91 -2.20
N ARG A 597 0.15 -27.63 -2.57
CA ARG A 597 -0.51 -26.55 -1.84
C ARG A 597 -2.01 -26.58 -2.17
N PRO A 598 -2.90 -26.87 -1.21
CA PRO A 598 -4.33 -26.86 -1.48
C PRO A 598 -4.78 -25.49 -2.00
N GLY A 599 -5.59 -25.47 -3.05
CA GLY A 599 -6.14 -24.24 -3.63
C GLY A 599 -5.17 -23.41 -4.48
N LEU A 600 -3.95 -23.90 -4.77
CA LEU A 600 -2.97 -23.11 -5.55
C LEU A 600 -3.51 -22.70 -6.92
N ALA A 601 -4.15 -23.65 -7.63
CA ALA A 601 -4.85 -23.42 -8.90
C ALA A 601 -5.87 -22.27 -8.88
N TRP A 602 -6.32 -21.86 -7.69
CA TRP A 602 -7.33 -20.84 -7.46
C TRP A 602 -6.79 -19.67 -6.60
N SER A 603 -5.48 -19.62 -6.38
CA SER A 603 -4.80 -18.49 -5.75
C SER A 603 -4.43 -17.43 -6.81
N LEU A 604 -4.29 -16.17 -6.39
CA LEU A 604 -3.91 -15.11 -7.33
C LEU A 604 -2.56 -15.43 -7.99
N PRO A 605 -2.42 -15.18 -9.30
CA PRO A 605 -1.19 -15.49 -10.03
C PRO A 605 -0.01 -14.68 -9.50
N ARG A 606 1.15 -15.32 -9.42
CA ARG A 606 2.41 -14.70 -8.98
C ARG A 606 3.55 -15.10 -9.90
N ASP A 607 4.45 -14.17 -10.16
CA ASP A 607 5.72 -14.45 -10.79
C ASP A 607 6.64 -15.19 -9.81
N GLN A 608 7.18 -16.34 -10.24
CA GLN A 608 8.09 -17.15 -9.43
C GLN A 608 9.49 -17.18 -10.06
N VAL A 609 10.47 -16.77 -9.26
CA VAL A 609 11.90 -16.72 -9.61
C VAL A 609 12.72 -17.26 -8.44
N GLY A 610 13.90 -17.81 -8.70
CA GLY A 610 14.93 -18.03 -7.67
C GLY A 610 14.84 -19.32 -6.87
N ASP A 611 13.99 -20.27 -7.24
CA ASP A 611 13.88 -21.60 -6.61
C ASP A 611 14.67 -22.70 -7.36
N GLY A 612 15.60 -22.31 -8.24
CA GLY A 612 16.38 -23.22 -9.08
C GLY A 612 15.62 -23.73 -10.31
N LEU A 613 14.36 -23.35 -10.48
CA LEU A 613 13.58 -23.63 -11.70
C LEU A 613 13.58 -22.40 -12.62
N PRO A 614 13.31 -22.59 -13.93
CA PRO A 614 13.07 -21.47 -14.84
C PRO A 614 11.91 -20.59 -14.35
N TRP A 615 11.96 -19.31 -14.72
CA TRP A 615 10.87 -18.36 -14.50
C TRP A 615 9.52 -18.96 -14.94
N ARG A 616 8.51 -18.81 -14.09
CA ARG A 616 7.16 -19.33 -14.31
C ARG A 616 6.11 -18.48 -13.60
N ILE A 617 4.85 -18.65 -13.99
CA ILE A 617 3.70 -18.09 -13.27
C ILE A 617 3.03 -19.22 -12.49
N GLU A 618 2.84 -19.03 -11.19
CA GLU A 618 2.14 -19.97 -10.30
C GLU A 618 0.79 -19.38 -9.91
N GLY A 619 -0.29 -20.16 -9.97
CA GLY A 619 -1.63 -19.74 -9.51
C GLY A 619 -2.76 -19.93 -10.52
N ALA A 620 -3.78 -19.09 -10.44
CA ALA A 620 -4.93 -19.06 -11.36
C ALA A 620 -4.66 -18.17 -12.59
N LEU A 621 -5.45 -18.36 -13.66
CA LEU A 621 -5.52 -17.41 -14.78
C LEU A 621 -6.30 -16.13 -14.46
N LEU A 622 -7.10 -16.16 -13.38
CA LEU A 622 -7.92 -15.04 -12.94
C LEU A 622 -7.03 -13.95 -12.30
N GLY A 623 -7.16 -12.70 -12.73
CA GLY A 623 -6.28 -11.61 -12.30
C GLY A 623 -4.83 -11.72 -12.84
N LEU A 624 -4.61 -12.41 -13.96
CA LEU A 624 -3.28 -12.58 -14.57
C LEU A 624 -2.60 -11.24 -14.89
N ASP A 625 -3.35 -10.21 -15.23
CA ASP A 625 -2.86 -8.85 -15.44
C ASP A 625 -2.15 -8.29 -14.19
N LEU A 626 -2.67 -8.57 -12.99
CA LEU A 626 -2.05 -8.19 -11.72
C LEU A 626 -0.83 -9.06 -11.37
N GLY A 627 -0.85 -10.33 -11.76
CA GLY A 627 0.30 -11.25 -11.61
C GLY A 627 1.48 -10.87 -12.52
N LEU A 628 1.18 -10.36 -13.71
CA LEU A 628 2.17 -9.94 -14.72
C LEU A 628 2.47 -8.43 -14.70
N ALA A 629 1.95 -7.68 -13.73
CA ALA A 629 2.01 -6.21 -13.74
C ALA A 629 3.42 -5.64 -13.91
N ARG A 630 4.47 -6.27 -13.34
CA ARG A 630 5.86 -5.83 -13.54
C ARG A 630 6.34 -5.93 -14.98
N LEU A 631 5.88 -6.95 -15.72
CA LEU A 631 6.18 -7.12 -17.14
C LEU A 631 5.40 -6.15 -18.03
N SER A 632 4.48 -5.36 -17.45
CA SER A 632 3.76 -4.32 -18.18
C SER A 632 4.45 -2.96 -18.20
N LEU A 633 5.50 -2.79 -17.39
CA LEU A 633 6.28 -1.57 -17.34
C LEU A 633 7.14 -1.43 -18.59
N ARG A 634 7.31 -0.19 -19.04
CA ARG A 634 8.07 0.16 -20.25
C ARG A 634 9.28 0.99 -19.85
N ARG A 635 10.37 0.84 -20.60
CA ARG A 635 11.56 1.68 -20.48
C ARG A 635 11.67 2.53 -21.75
N LEU A 636 11.92 3.83 -21.60
CA LEU A 636 11.98 4.75 -22.75
C LEU A 636 13.09 4.38 -23.74
N ALA A 637 14.26 4.02 -23.23
CA ALA A 637 15.43 3.41 -23.87
C ALA A 637 16.58 3.64 -22.90
N ASP A 638 17.50 2.69 -22.71
CA ASP A 638 18.73 3.00 -21.97
C ASP A 638 19.88 2.14 -22.47
N ASN A 639 20.95 2.83 -22.80
CA ASN A 639 22.26 2.28 -23.15
C ASN A 639 23.01 1.85 -21.86
N GLU A 640 22.39 2.03 -20.70
CA GLU A 640 22.96 1.80 -19.37
C GLU A 640 22.15 0.75 -18.60
N MET A 641 22.89 -0.13 -17.92
CA MET A 641 22.30 -1.09 -17.00
C MET A 641 21.75 -0.34 -15.79
N PRO A 642 20.46 -0.52 -15.45
CA PRO A 642 19.86 0.17 -14.33
C PRO A 642 20.46 -0.32 -13.02
N VAL A 643 20.55 0.58 -12.04
CA VAL A 643 20.94 0.23 -10.66
C VAL A 643 19.84 -0.63 -10.03
N GLU A 644 20.23 -1.55 -9.15
CA GLU A 644 19.28 -2.35 -8.40
C GLU A 644 18.35 -1.45 -7.56
N PRO A 645 17.02 -1.61 -7.65
CA PRO A 645 16.07 -0.80 -6.88
C PRO A 645 16.27 -0.95 -5.36
N THR A 646 16.19 0.15 -4.63
CA THR A 646 16.25 0.14 -3.15
C THR A 646 14.89 -0.11 -2.49
N ILE A 647 13.78 0.14 -3.19
CA ILE A 647 12.43 -0.22 -2.73
C ILE A 647 12.31 -1.74 -2.70
N ASN A 648 11.72 -2.31 -1.65
CA ASN A 648 11.53 -3.77 -1.59
C ASN A 648 10.56 -4.29 -2.67
N LEU A 649 10.71 -5.57 -3.03
CA LEU A 649 9.96 -6.20 -4.12
C LEU A 649 8.43 -6.16 -3.94
N ASN A 650 7.91 -6.25 -2.71
CA ASN A 650 6.46 -6.25 -2.50
C ASN A 650 5.86 -4.86 -2.71
N ASP A 651 6.54 -3.80 -2.30
CA ASP A 651 6.10 -2.42 -2.58
C ASP A 651 6.26 -2.08 -4.06
N GLN A 652 7.32 -2.57 -4.72
CA GLN A 652 7.45 -2.53 -6.18
C GLN A 652 6.25 -3.19 -6.88
N LEU A 653 5.82 -4.37 -6.43
CA LEU A 653 4.65 -5.06 -6.96
C LEU A 653 3.35 -4.28 -6.72
N THR A 654 3.18 -3.65 -5.56
CA THR A 654 2.02 -2.78 -5.28
C THR A 654 1.98 -1.59 -6.25
N ILE A 655 3.13 -0.96 -6.52
CA ILE A 655 3.24 0.14 -7.51
C ILE A 655 2.87 -0.36 -8.91
N ALA A 656 3.43 -1.48 -9.36
CA ALA A 656 3.12 -2.03 -10.69
C ALA A 656 1.64 -2.42 -10.83
N ARG A 657 1.06 -3.08 -9.82
CA ARG A 657 -0.36 -3.48 -9.80
C ARG A 657 -1.31 -2.29 -9.78
N THR A 658 -0.89 -1.15 -9.24
CA THR A 658 -1.68 0.10 -9.28
C THR A 658 -2.03 0.47 -10.72
N ILE A 659 -1.09 0.35 -11.65
CA ILE A 659 -1.28 0.70 -13.05
C ILE A 659 -2.35 -0.19 -13.70
N MET A 660 -2.34 -1.49 -13.41
CA MET A 660 -3.30 -2.45 -13.95
C MET A 660 -4.69 -2.37 -13.28
N ALA A 661 -4.73 -1.95 -12.01
CA ALA A 661 -5.98 -1.73 -11.30
C ALA A 661 -6.67 -0.41 -11.68
N MET A 662 -5.91 0.60 -12.11
CA MET A 662 -6.46 1.87 -12.62
C MET A 662 -7.14 1.67 -13.98
N ASN A 663 -8.39 2.10 -14.09
CA ASN A 663 -9.10 2.09 -15.37
C ASN A 663 -9.07 3.49 -16.00
N ALA A 664 -8.29 3.64 -17.08
CA ALA A 664 -8.16 4.90 -17.81
C ALA A 664 -9.51 5.50 -18.25
N ARG A 665 -10.54 4.68 -18.50
CA ARG A 665 -11.86 5.14 -18.94
C ARG A 665 -12.70 5.78 -17.82
N ASP A 666 -12.33 5.55 -16.55
CA ASP A 666 -13.01 6.13 -15.39
C ASP A 666 -12.42 7.49 -14.97
N LEU A 667 -11.30 7.90 -15.57
CA LEU A 667 -10.58 9.13 -15.25
C LEU A 667 -11.13 10.30 -16.09
N ARG A 668 -11.61 11.34 -15.41
CA ARG A 668 -12.19 12.54 -16.03
C ARG A 668 -11.28 13.75 -15.84
N ASP A 669 -11.18 14.61 -16.85
CA ASP A 669 -10.42 15.87 -16.77
C ASP A 669 -10.94 16.77 -15.63
N ALA A 670 -12.26 16.84 -15.43
CA ALA A 670 -12.85 17.60 -14.33
C ALA A 670 -12.41 17.10 -12.94
N ASP A 671 -12.20 15.79 -12.77
CA ASP A 671 -11.71 15.24 -11.50
C ASP A 671 -10.23 15.56 -11.31
N ARG A 672 -9.42 15.39 -12.37
CA ARG A 672 -8.01 15.79 -12.40
C ARG A 672 -7.85 17.26 -11.98
N ASP A 673 -8.63 18.15 -12.58
CA ASP A 673 -8.53 19.58 -12.33
C ASP A 673 -8.94 19.95 -10.90
N ARG A 674 -9.96 19.27 -10.33
CA ARG A 674 -10.32 19.43 -8.91
C ARG A 674 -9.21 18.94 -7.97
N ILE A 675 -8.51 17.86 -8.32
CA ILE A 675 -7.35 17.37 -7.56
C ILE A 675 -6.21 18.40 -7.62
N VAL A 676 -5.89 18.94 -8.81
CA VAL A 676 -4.85 19.97 -8.98
C VAL A 676 -5.20 21.26 -8.22
N GLN A 677 -6.46 21.69 -8.26
CA GLN A 677 -6.92 22.83 -7.48
C GLN A 677 -6.80 22.59 -5.97
N ALA A 678 -7.12 21.39 -5.49
CA ALA A 678 -6.93 21.03 -4.10
C ALA A 678 -5.45 21.06 -3.71
N LEU A 679 -4.55 20.47 -4.50
CA LEU A 679 -3.09 20.55 -4.29
C LEU A 679 -2.60 22.00 -4.20
N ALA A 680 -3.08 22.88 -5.10
CA ALA A 680 -2.74 24.30 -5.09
C ALA A 680 -3.25 25.02 -3.82
N ARG A 681 -4.48 24.73 -3.38
CA ARG A 681 -5.03 25.25 -2.11
C ARG A 681 -4.24 24.75 -0.91
N GLY A 682 -3.85 23.48 -0.88
CA GLY A 682 -3.03 22.91 0.17
C GLY A 682 -1.67 23.61 0.28
N ARG A 683 -0.97 23.79 -0.84
CA ARG A 683 0.30 24.55 -0.87
C ARG A 683 0.13 25.98 -0.36
N ARG A 684 -0.95 26.66 -0.77
CA ARG A 684 -1.25 28.01 -0.30
C ARG A 684 -1.48 28.06 1.21
N ARG A 685 -2.26 27.14 1.78
CA ARG A 685 -2.47 27.05 3.23
C ARG A 685 -1.17 26.88 4.00
N VAL A 686 -0.26 26.03 3.53
CA VAL A 686 1.07 25.84 4.15
C VAL A 686 1.92 27.10 4.03
N ALA A 687 1.92 27.76 2.86
CA ALA A 687 2.66 29.00 2.64
C ALA A 687 2.13 30.15 3.52
N ASP A 688 0.81 30.32 3.61
CA ASP A 688 0.17 31.35 4.44
C ASP A 688 0.45 31.14 5.94
N ALA A 689 0.63 29.88 6.36
CA ALA A 689 0.98 29.53 7.73
C ALA A 689 2.48 29.59 8.03
N ALA A 690 3.36 29.79 7.03
CA ALA A 690 4.81 29.54 7.16
C ALA A 690 5.49 30.29 8.32
N THR A 691 4.95 31.44 8.74
CA THR A 691 5.48 32.26 9.86
C THR A 691 4.68 32.12 11.16
N ASP A 692 3.57 31.37 11.15
CA ASP A 692 2.71 31.11 12.31
C ASP A 692 2.81 29.65 12.74
N LEU A 693 3.60 29.40 13.78
CA LEU A 693 3.81 28.06 14.33
C LEU A 693 2.51 27.39 14.82
N THR A 694 1.54 28.18 15.30
CA THR A 694 0.25 27.65 15.76
C THR A 694 -0.56 27.16 14.57
N ALA A 695 -0.63 27.96 13.51
CA ALA A 695 -1.28 27.57 12.27
C ALA A 695 -0.59 26.34 11.64
N LEU A 696 0.74 26.30 11.57
CA LEU A 696 1.50 25.13 11.07
C LEU A 696 1.22 23.87 11.88
N SER A 697 1.19 23.98 13.21
CA SER A 697 0.89 22.84 14.09
C SER A 697 -0.53 22.31 13.85
N ALA A 698 -1.49 23.21 13.63
CA ALA A 698 -2.87 22.82 13.28
C ALA A 698 -2.93 22.10 11.92
N LEU A 699 -2.24 22.60 10.88
CA LEU A 699 -2.18 21.95 9.57
C LEU A 699 -1.52 20.57 9.68
N ALA A 700 -0.39 20.46 10.40
CA ALA A 700 0.32 19.20 10.58
C ALA A 700 -0.51 18.16 11.35
N ALA A 701 -1.35 18.61 12.29
CA ALA A 701 -2.32 17.74 12.97
C ALA A 701 -3.48 17.32 12.06
N GLU A 702 -4.02 18.22 11.22
CA GLU A 702 -5.11 17.95 10.28
C GLU A 702 -4.77 16.80 9.33
N VAL A 703 -3.55 16.76 8.80
CA VAL A 703 -3.07 15.67 7.93
C VAL A 703 -2.28 14.59 8.66
N ARG A 704 -2.25 14.61 10.00
CA ARG A 704 -1.60 13.59 10.82
C ARG A 704 -0.16 13.31 10.34
N LEU A 705 0.64 14.37 10.15
CA LEU A 705 2.07 14.22 9.87
C LEU A 705 2.73 13.34 10.95
N SER A 706 3.86 12.72 10.59
CA SER A 706 4.62 11.91 11.54
C SER A 706 4.88 12.67 12.84
N ALA A 707 4.89 11.94 13.96
CA ALA A 707 5.08 12.55 15.27
C ALA A 707 6.42 13.31 15.34
N SER A 708 7.50 12.75 14.81
CA SER A 708 8.80 13.42 14.71
C SER A 708 8.71 14.76 13.96
N ASN A 709 7.98 14.82 12.84
CA ASN A 709 7.79 16.05 12.09
C ASN A 709 6.99 17.07 12.91
N ARG A 710 5.85 16.67 13.49
CA ARG A 710 5.00 17.56 14.29
C ARG A 710 5.72 18.14 15.50
N GLU A 711 6.44 17.29 16.23
CA GLU A 711 7.11 17.67 17.47
C GLU A 711 8.38 18.49 17.25
N SER A 712 9.05 18.31 16.10
CA SER A 712 10.23 19.11 15.73
C SER A 712 9.89 20.43 15.01
N LEU A 713 8.60 20.71 14.72
CA LEU A 713 8.16 21.96 14.07
C LEU A 713 8.72 23.23 14.73
N PRO A 714 8.71 23.40 16.07
CA PRO A 714 9.27 24.60 16.68
C PRO A 714 10.76 24.78 16.39
N TRP A 715 11.52 23.68 16.35
CA TRP A 715 12.94 23.70 16.01
C TRP A 715 13.17 24.00 14.54
N LEU A 716 12.38 23.38 13.64
CA LEU A 716 12.46 23.64 12.21
C LEU A 716 12.10 25.09 11.87
N ALA A 717 11.06 25.64 12.47
CA ALA A 717 10.69 27.05 12.31
C ALA A 717 11.82 28.00 12.74
N ALA A 718 12.55 27.66 13.81
CA ALA A 718 13.64 28.48 14.33
C ALA A 718 14.97 28.31 13.56
N ARG A 719 15.25 27.13 12.98
CA ARG A 719 16.57 26.77 12.42
C ARG A 719 16.60 26.51 10.93
N SER A 720 15.46 26.17 10.34
CA SER A 720 15.34 25.74 8.95
C SER A 720 13.93 25.98 8.39
N PRO A 721 13.36 27.20 8.49
CA PRO A 721 11.98 27.46 8.07
C PRO A 721 11.73 27.15 6.59
N GLN A 722 12.75 27.24 5.74
CA GLN A 722 12.72 26.85 4.34
C GLN A 722 12.45 25.34 4.11
N SER A 723 12.68 24.50 5.12
CA SER A 723 12.43 23.06 5.06
C SER A 723 10.96 22.70 5.31
N ILE A 724 10.18 23.61 5.90
CA ILE A 724 8.80 23.33 6.32
C ILE A 724 7.90 22.86 5.17
N PRO A 725 7.91 23.49 3.97
CA PRO A 725 7.07 23.03 2.87
C PRO A 725 7.38 21.59 2.43
N ALA A 726 8.64 21.17 2.51
CA ALA A 726 9.07 19.83 2.11
C ALA A 726 8.59 18.71 3.07
N MET A 727 8.10 19.07 4.26
CA MET A 727 7.52 18.11 5.21
C MET A 727 6.16 17.56 4.75
N PHE A 728 5.47 18.25 3.84
CA PHE A 728 4.15 17.89 3.34
C PHE A 728 4.27 17.20 1.99
N ALA A 729 3.90 15.93 1.92
CA ALA A 729 3.83 15.20 0.67
C ALA A 729 2.64 15.70 -0.19
N LEU A 730 2.58 15.34 -1.48
CA LEU A 730 1.43 15.70 -2.34
C LEU A 730 0.13 15.13 -1.79
N ARG A 731 0.18 13.92 -1.22
CA ARG A 731 -0.97 13.34 -0.50
C ARG A 731 -1.47 14.29 0.59
N ASP A 732 -0.58 14.82 1.41
CA ASP A 732 -0.96 15.69 2.52
C ASP A 732 -1.50 17.04 2.02
N LEU A 733 -0.87 17.61 0.99
CA LEU A 733 -1.32 18.83 0.33
C LEU A 733 -2.70 18.68 -0.31
N LEU A 734 -3.00 17.51 -0.90
CA LEU A 734 -4.32 17.22 -1.45
C LEU A 734 -5.39 17.33 -0.36
N TRP A 735 -5.18 16.68 0.78
CA TRP A 735 -6.15 16.66 1.88
C TRP A 735 -6.27 18.01 2.60
N LEU A 736 -5.17 18.76 2.77
CA LEU A 736 -5.25 20.18 3.19
C LEU A 736 -6.02 21.04 2.19
N GLY A 737 -5.92 20.70 0.91
CA GLY A 737 -6.68 21.30 -0.17
C GLY A 737 -8.18 21.07 -0.11
N LYS A 738 -8.64 20.09 0.68
CA LYS A 738 -10.02 19.60 0.76
C LYS A 738 -10.57 19.31 -0.65
N PRO A 739 -10.24 18.14 -1.23
CA PRO A 739 -10.68 17.83 -2.58
C PRO A 739 -12.21 17.79 -2.62
N GLU A 740 -12.80 18.50 -3.59
CA GLU A 740 -14.24 18.57 -3.80
C GLU A 740 -14.73 17.36 -4.61
N LEU A 741 -14.38 16.16 -4.14
CA LEU A 741 -14.69 14.88 -4.76
C LEU A 741 -15.17 13.90 -3.68
N SER A 742 -16.08 13.01 -4.05
CA SER A 742 -16.44 11.89 -3.18
C SER A 742 -15.25 10.93 -3.02
N GLN A 743 -15.23 10.15 -1.94
CA GLN A 743 -14.18 9.14 -1.73
C GLN A 743 -14.10 8.16 -2.92
N ALA A 744 -15.23 7.72 -3.45
CA ALA A 744 -15.26 6.80 -4.59
C ALA A 744 -14.71 7.41 -5.89
N GLU A 745 -14.80 8.73 -6.07
CA GLU A 745 -14.16 9.44 -7.19
C GLU A 745 -12.65 9.55 -6.98
N LEU A 746 -12.20 9.87 -5.76
CA LEU A 746 -10.78 9.92 -5.41
C LEU A 746 -10.10 8.55 -5.50
N ASP A 747 -10.80 7.48 -5.11
CA ASP A 747 -10.26 6.12 -5.09
C ASP A 747 -9.80 5.65 -6.48
N ARG A 748 -10.41 6.17 -7.56
CA ARG A 748 -10.00 5.90 -8.96
C ARG A 748 -8.59 6.42 -9.30
N TRP A 749 -8.12 7.40 -8.54
CA TRP A 749 -6.81 8.05 -8.69
C TRP A 749 -5.79 7.57 -7.65
N GLY A 750 -6.19 6.61 -6.81
CA GLY A 750 -5.37 6.12 -5.71
C GLY A 750 -4.39 5.02 -6.11
N VAL A 751 -3.93 4.29 -5.10
CA VAL A 751 -2.97 3.18 -5.23
C VAL A 751 -3.65 1.84 -4.98
N TYR A 752 -3.06 0.77 -5.49
CA TYR A 752 -3.56 -0.59 -5.30
C TYR A 752 -3.69 -0.95 -3.81
N ALA A 753 -4.86 -1.43 -3.41
CA ALA A 753 -5.24 -1.52 -1.99
C ALA A 753 -5.45 -2.96 -1.48
N GLU A 754 -5.09 -4.01 -2.23
CA GLU A 754 -5.32 -5.41 -1.83
C GLU A 754 -4.73 -5.72 -0.45
N GLY A 755 -3.48 -5.31 -0.20
CA GLY A 755 -2.78 -5.57 1.07
C GLY A 755 -3.45 -4.96 2.32
N LEU A 756 -4.40 -4.03 2.16
CA LEU A 756 -5.17 -3.41 3.26
C LEU A 756 -6.67 -3.75 3.23
N SER A 757 -7.24 -3.98 2.05
CA SER A 757 -8.68 -4.12 1.84
C SER A 757 -9.12 -5.52 1.42
N GLY A 758 -8.21 -6.37 0.97
CA GLY A 758 -8.52 -7.66 0.33
C GLY A 758 -9.20 -7.54 -1.04
N ARG A 759 -9.21 -6.34 -1.64
CA ARG A 759 -9.84 -6.06 -2.95
C ARG A 759 -8.81 -5.67 -4.01
N LEU A 760 -9.09 -6.05 -5.25
CA LEU A 760 -8.26 -5.74 -6.42
C LEU A 760 -8.59 -4.36 -7.01
N VAL A 761 -8.65 -3.33 -6.17
CA VAL A 761 -9.04 -1.96 -6.55
C VAL A 761 -8.01 -0.94 -6.09
N THR A 762 -8.08 0.25 -6.68
CA THR A 762 -7.35 1.41 -6.20
C THR A 762 -8.12 2.12 -5.07
N ALA A 763 -7.39 2.75 -4.14
CA ALA A 763 -7.96 3.59 -3.09
C ALA A 763 -7.04 4.78 -2.83
N MET A 764 -7.61 5.97 -2.61
CA MET A 764 -6.84 7.16 -2.26
C MET A 764 -6.56 7.13 -0.75
N PRO A 765 -5.30 6.94 -0.30
CA PRO A 765 -5.02 6.84 1.12
C PRO A 765 -5.35 8.14 1.83
N ARG A 766 -6.03 8.00 2.97
CA ARG A 766 -6.29 9.13 3.88
C ARG A 766 -5.00 9.53 4.61
N PRO A 767 -4.92 10.76 5.14
CA PRO A 767 -3.76 11.18 5.89
C PRO A 767 -3.53 10.29 7.11
N ALA A 768 -2.33 9.74 7.19
CA ALA A 768 -1.87 8.93 8.30
C ALA A 768 -0.33 8.99 8.37
N PRO A 769 0.24 8.88 9.59
CA PRO A 769 1.67 8.67 9.76
C PRO A 769 2.09 7.41 9.03
N TRP A 770 3.16 7.48 8.23
CA TRP A 770 3.64 6.30 7.50
C TRP A 770 4.20 5.24 8.46
N GLU A 771 4.68 5.63 9.64
CA GLU A 771 5.20 4.73 10.67
C GLU A 771 4.15 3.73 11.17
N ASP A 772 2.86 4.04 11.02
CA ASP A 772 1.75 3.17 11.36
C ASP A 772 1.72 1.93 10.43
N PHE A 773 2.09 2.11 9.16
CA PHE A 773 2.13 1.07 8.14
C PHE A 773 3.51 0.41 7.99
N GLY A 774 4.56 1.08 8.46
CA GLY A 774 5.93 0.58 8.43
C GLY A 774 6.15 -0.71 9.23
N GLY A 775 7.30 -1.34 8.97
CA GLY A 775 7.76 -2.54 9.65
C GLY A 775 7.30 -3.85 9.03
N ARG A 776 6.56 -3.81 7.90
CA ARG A 776 5.89 -4.96 7.26
C ARG A 776 6.41 -5.20 5.82
N PRO A 777 7.71 -5.50 5.63
CA PRO A 777 8.33 -5.59 4.31
C PRO A 777 7.72 -6.69 3.41
N ASP A 778 7.10 -7.71 4.01
CA ASP A 778 6.50 -8.84 3.27
C ASP A 778 5.09 -8.56 2.74
N GLY A 779 4.51 -7.40 3.08
CA GLY A 779 3.10 -7.11 2.82
C GLY A 779 2.83 -6.17 1.63
N GLY A 780 3.84 -5.46 1.12
CA GLY A 780 3.64 -4.40 0.12
C GLY A 780 2.76 -3.26 0.63
N VAL A 781 2.70 -3.08 1.95
CA VAL A 781 1.78 -2.16 2.63
C VAL A 781 2.21 -0.72 2.44
N MET A 782 3.51 -0.44 2.35
CA MET A 782 3.99 0.94 2.23
C MET A 782 3.64 1.53 0.86
N GLY A 783 3.66 0.71 -0.19
CA GLY A 783 3.19 1.09 -1.53
C GLY A 783 1.72 1.55 -1.54
N THR A 784 0.89 1.07 -0.61
CA THR A 784 -0.51 1.51 -0.46
C THR A 784 -0.66 2.92 0.12
N GLN A 785 0.44 3.52 0.59
CA GLN A 785 0.47 4.84 1.23
C GLN A 785 1.19 5.90 0.39
N ALA A 786 1.67 5.57 -0.82
CA ALA A 786 2.50 6.44 -1.65
C ALA A 786 1.83 6.80 -3.00
N PRO A 787 0.75 7.62 -3.01
CA PRO A 787 0.07 8.04 -4.24
C PRO A 787 0.82 9.17 -4.99
N ASP A 788 1.91 9.68 -4.43
CA ASP A 788 2.56 10.92 -4.85
C ASP A 788 3.06 10.91 -6.31
N LEU A 789 3.51 9.77 -6.84
CA LEU A 789 3.88 9.67 -8.25
C LEU A 789 2.67 9.92 -9.17
N ILE A 790 1.50 9.40 -8.80
CA ILE A 790 0.24 9.59 -9.53
C ILE A 790 -0.20 11.05 -9.43
N LEU A 791 -0.14 11.63 -8.23
CA LEU A 791 -0.46 13.04 -7.99
C LEU A 791 0.46 13.97 -8.78
N ARG A 792 1.75 13.65 -8.89
CA ARG A 792 2.70 14.39 -9.72
C ARG A 792 2.31 14.33 -11.20
N LEU A 793 1.98 13.15 -11.72
CA LEU A 793 1.53 13.00 -13.11
C LEU A 793 0.18 13.68 -13.38
N ILE A 794 -0.72 13.75 -12.38
CA ILE A 794 -1.96 14.54 -12.46
C ILE A 794 -1.65 16.03 -12.67
N GLU A 795 -0.68 16.58 -11.94
CA GLU A 795 -0.25 17.97 -12.14
C GLU A 795 0.38 18.20 -13.51
N GLU A 796 1.23 17.28 -13.96
CA GLU A 796 1.93 17.40 -15.24
C GLU A 796 0.99 17.23 -16.44
N THR A 797 0.01 16.33 -16.36
CA THR A 797 -1.03 16.21 -17.39
C THR A 797 -1.91 17.45 -17.45
N ALA A 798 -2.24 18.07 -16.31
CA ALA A 798 -2.94 19.35 -16.30
C ALA A 798 -2.08 20.49 -16.88
N ARG A 799 -0.79 20.58 -16.52
CA ARG A 799 0.16 21.58 -17.06
C ARG A 799 0.28 21.49 -18.57
N LEU A 800 0.36 20.28 -19.11
CA LEU A 800 0.50 20.01 -20.54
C LEU A 800 -0.83 19.98 -21.29
N THR A 801 -1.97 20.23 -20.60
CA THR A 801 -3.32 20.15 -21.20
C THR A 801 -3.61 18.78 -21.84
N LEU A 802 -3.06 17.71 -21.25
CA LEU A 802 -3.20 16.34 -21.72
C LEU A 802 -4.39 15.64 -21.05
N PRO A 803 -5.19 14.82 -21.76
CA PRO A 803 -6.33 14.13 -21.16
C PRO A 803 -5.95 13.30 -19.92
N ALA A 804 -6.77 13.38 -18.87
CA ALA A 804 -6.67 12.60 -17.63
C ALA A 804 -6.48 11.10 -17.88
N ARG A 805 -7.12 10.59 -18.93
CA ARG A 805 -7.08 9.19 -19.34
C ARG A 805 -5.68 8.70 -19.74
N LEU A 806 -4.72 9.58 -19.98
CA LEU A 806 -3.32 9.22 -20.28
C LEU A 806 -2.50 8.85 -19.04
N VAL A 807 -2.95 9.19 -17.83
CA VAL A 807 -2.17 8.97 -16.60
C VAL A 807 -1.73 7.50 -16.43
N PRO A 808 -2.58 6.48 -16.63
CA PRO A 808 -2.14 5.08 -16.54
C PRO A 808 -1.06 4.71 -17.56
N SER A 809 -1.13 5.23 -18.78
CA SER A 809 -0.11 4.98 -19.80
C SER A 809 1.22 5.67 -19.45
N LEU A 810 1.19 6.89 -18.92
CA LEU A 810 2.39 7.58 -18.43
C LEU A 810 3.02 6.84 -17.25
N LEU A 811 2.20 6.28 -16.36
CA LEU A 811 2.69 5.49 -15.21
C LEU A 811 3.49 4.25 -15.64
N THR A 812 3.18 3.63 -16.80
CA THR A 812 3.95 2.47 -17.29
C THR A 812 5.43 2.78 -17.50
N LEU A 813 5.76 4.03 -17.83
CA LEU A 813 7.12 4.54 -18.01
C LEU A 813 7.65 5.15 -16.70
N ALA A 814 6.85 6.02 -16.08
CA ALA A 814 7.26 6.76 -14.90
C ALA A 814 7.55 5.85 -13.68
N ALA A 815 6.82 4.74 -13.50
CA ALA A 815 7.07 3.81 -12.41
C ALA A 815 8.44 3.11 -12.55
N GLN A 816 8.89 2.86 -13.79
CA GLN A 816 10.16 2.21 -14.08
C GLN A 816 11.35 3.10 -13.71
N ASP A 817 11.28 4.40 -14.00
CA ASP A 817 12.29 5.36 -13.60
C ASP A 817 12.23 5.60 -12.08
N TYR A 818 11.01 5.83 -11.56
CA TYR A 818 10.76 6.16 -10.18
C TYR A 818 11.40 5.17 -9.18
N TRP A 819 11.14 3.87 -9.30
CA TRP A 819 11.64 2.91 -8.32
C TRP A 819 13.15 2.60 -8.43
N HIS A 820 13.81 2.99 -9.54
CA HIS A 820 15.26 2.89 -9.72
C HIS A 820 15.96 4.12 -9.16
N ASP A 821 15.30 5.28 -9.25
CA ASP A 821 15.83 6.54 -8.74
C ASP A 821 15.56 6.76 -7.24
N VAL A 822 14.60 6.02 -6.65
CA VAL A 822 14.37 6.08 -5.21
C VAL A 822 15.63 5.61 -4.49
N ALA A 823 16.16 6.46 -3.62
CA ALA A 823 17.27 6.16 -2.72
C ALA A 823 16.73 5.89 -1.30
N ALA A 824 16.03 4.77 -1.12
CA ALA A 824 15.51 4.33 0.18
C ALA A 824 16.67 3.79 1.04
N ARG A 825 16.76 4.28 2.29
CA ARG A 825 17.79 3.84 3.25
C ARG A 825 17.41 2.54 3.98
N PHE A 826 16.12 2.23 3.98
CA PHE A 826 15.54 1.06 4.60
C PHE A 826 14.26 0.67 3.85
N PRO A 827 13.76 -0.58 3.95
CA PRO A 827 12.73 -1.12 3.07
C PRO A 827 11.42 -0.33 2.99
N ASP A 828 11.11 0.46 4.02
CA ASP A 828 9.87 1.22 4.16
C ASP A 828 10.11 2.74 4.32
N ASP A 829 11.16 3.27 3.68
CA ASP A 829 11.52 4.70 3.63
C ASP A 829 10.54 5.52 2.77
N TRP A 830 9.31 5.65 3.27
CA TRP A 830 8.25 6.44 2.65
C TRP A 830 8.65 7.90 2.37
N PRO A 831 9.41 8.61 3.25
CA PRO A 831 9.94 9.94 2.90
C PRO A 831 10.80 9.95 1.64
N ALA A 832 11.66 8.94 1.43
CA ALA A 832 12.44 8.84 0.19
C ALA A 832 11.54 8.61 -1.04
N MET A 833 10.51 7.77 -0.91
CA MET A 833 9.51 7.53 -1.95
C MET A 833 8.79 8.83 -2.36
N THR A 834 8.24 9.58 -1.41
CA THR A 834 7.49 10.81 -1.73
C THR A 834 8.37 11.93 -2.27
N ARG A 835 9.61 12.07 -1.76
CA ARG A 835 10.59 13.01 -2.33
C ARG A 835 10.92 12.67 -3.78
N GLN A 836 11.15 11.40 -4.11
CA GLN A 836 11.51 11.03 -5.48
C GLN A 836 10.34 11.26 -6.44
N ALA A 837 9.09 11.08 -6.00
CA ALA A 837 7.92 11.41 -6.81
C ALA A 837 7.87 12.91 -7.16
N LEU A 838 8.23 13.77 -6.19
CA LEU A 838 8.34 15.21 -6.40
C LEU A 838 9.52 15.61 -7.30
N ALA A 839 10.61 14.83 -7.28
CA ALA A 839 11.80 15.06 -8.08
C ALA A 839 11.61 14.76 -9.58
N LEU A 840 10.51 14.09 -9.97
CA LEU A 840 10.18 13.84 -11.38
C LEU A 840 10.07 15.16 -12.15
N SER A 841 11.02 15.36 -13.07
CA SER A 841 11.15 16.59 -13.84
C SER A 841 10.07 16.72 -14.93
N ALA A 842 9.68 17.96 -15.22
CA ALA A 842 8.74 18.28 -16.30
C ALA A 842 9.24 17.77 -17.66
N ALA A 843 10.53 17.94 -17.96
CA ALA A 843 11.15 17.49 -19.21
C ALA A 843 11.06 15.96 -19.37
N ARG A 844 11.29 15.20 -18.28
CA ARG A 844 11.18 13.74 -18.33
C ARG A 844 9.75 13.28 -18.59
N VAL A 845 8.73 14.01 -18.11
CA VAL A 845 7.34 13.72 -18.46
C VAL A 845 7.04 14.03 -19.92
N GLU A 846 7.64 15.07 -20.49
CA GLU A 846 7.54 15.37 -21.92
C GLU A 846 8.13 14.23 -22.77
N ASP A 847 9.25 13.61 -22.35
CA ASP A 847 9.80 12.40 -22.99
C ASP A 847 8.81 11.22 -22.96
N TYR A 848 8.11 11.01 -21.83
CA TYR A 848 7.09 9.96 -21.74
C TYR A 848 5.95 10.19 -22.74
N VAL A 849 5.51 11.44 -22.90
CA VAL A 849 4.44 11.80 -23.83
C VAL A 849 4.90 11.57 -25.27
N ALA A 850 6.13 11.94 -25.62
CA ALA A 850 6.70 11.68 -26.94
C ALA A 850 6.73 10.17 -27.26
N ALA A 851 7.09 9.32 -26.30
CA ALA A 851 7.04 7.87 -26.49
C ALA A 851 5.62 7.32 -26.66
N LEU A 852 4.63 7.89 -25.97
CA LEU A 852 3.22 7.53 -26.16
C LEU A 852 2.63 8.02 -27.50
N ALA A 853 3.18 9.10 -28.06
CA ALA A 853 2.85 9.59 -29.40
C ALA A 853 3.44 8.70 -30.51
N GLY A 854 4.65 8.18 -30.32
CA GLY A 854 5.29 7.26 -31.27
C GLY A 854 4.74 5.83 -31.23
N ASN A 855 4.49 5.29 -30.04
CA ASN A 855 3.95 3.94 -29.86
C ASN A 855 3.06 3.85 -28.61
N GLY A 856 1.79 4.28 -28.73
CA GLY A 856 0.85 4.34 -27.63
C GLY A 856 -0.55 4.82 -28.00
N PRO A 857 -1.33 5.33 -27.02
CA PRO A 857 -2.73 5.73 -27.20
C PRO A 857 -2.92 7.08 -27.92
N LEU A 858 -1.86 7.84 -28.17
CA LEU A 858 -1.92 9.06 -28.98
C LEU A 858 -1.65 8.70 -30.44
N ARG A 859 -2.65 8.89 -31.30
CA ARG A 859 -2.57 8.55 -32.73
C ARG A 859 -2.60 9.83 -33.57
N SER A 860 -1.63 10.00 -34.46
CA SER A 860 -1.61 11.12 -35.41
C SER A 860 -2.86 11.10 -36.28
N GLN A 861 -3.46 12.26 -36.53
CA GLN A 861 -4.56 12.38 -37.50
C GLN A 861 -4.09 12.32 -38.94
#